data_AF-A0A6C7E3J4-F1
#
_entry.id   AF-A0A6C7E3J4-F1
#
_cell.length_a   1.000
_cell.length_b   1.000
_cell.length_c   1.000
_cell.angle_alpha   90.00
_cell.angle_beta   90.00
_cell.angle_gamma   90.00
#
_symmetry.space_group_name_H-M   'P 1'
#
loop_
_entity.id
_entity.type
_entity.pdbx_description
1 polymer ?
#
loop_
_entity_poly.entity_id
_entity_poly.type
_entity_poly.pdbx_seq_one_letter_code
_entity_poly.pdbx_strand_id
1 'polypeptide(L)'
;MSWHQTHTVRASTVPACAASHGRSPRRRSLYLAAGAAIGIAGLAVSSAGHAQVDPAATTSTLDGSTSENAAASCWEIKQTHPSSTDGVYWLRTESLERPDEFYCDMTTDGGGWVLIGRGREGWTFRDYGQSTPQNIRTNPDGTAAFAPGALSTETIDGLMNDGHVVDLVDGVRVRRATNVAGTDWQELRWNFDDLTTWSWAFGGGHRLASFTIDGSGDTGSNTKDSNSKLPGETGNGNRGENGDERWFTYPWSGHGGLAGFSYGGNIGGQNNATSYLWEYNNENHAIAFTQVYIRPQLTTPVLPSIPDTGTAEQTLSPLASDRPEELAGGVVGVRKVGDSEPQVDAPVLAFATSGDRVYVGGKFDDVRDSVTGDLVDQNYLAAFDRDTGAWISTFTPQLDGTVWDLAIADGKLIVAGQFTNVDGEALTAGLAALDPITGAVLPGWRASMELSGSSARPYARAIDIENVGGTDWVYVGGNFTKIESLTTTRNEARLGRVRLSDGYPDNAFLPNVDGVPYDIDAADGRVYVVGSFNGVNGNDDRGVSTVDWNTGTVIAGLAPAVYTTSNSSRQYQQAVIAVGDEVWQGGSEHNTHVYADADYSLVKSHVTSGRGGDTQAFAQIDGTVYQSSHGNSWIYEDAMTWPGLDDYSRVDDYKWVGAFDVADRTYSPTWVPSLNSAYTEGVWALHADVDGCLWFGGDILGGPYVGGQRQYLESFSKFCQRDIQAPTVPTNASVTTLNGGAGNQLTWSDSTDDFPGFIGYEVLRNDRVVSPLVYGTSYVDPFGNAADRYFVRAVDPGGNRSASTPVLLSGDNTAPSTPSNLTAVLNADDSIDLSWTASTDNIAVTDYVIYRNGVEILVVPGIDTTVNLPGLGVGSHWLQVRALDAAGNESFKTPPVRVDIDDDTDTQRPTQPGSPAATVDEATGIITMTWTASADNVEVTGYTVRRNLAEVDTVDGDTLSVELDLGLGGHYLQVEAFDAAGNISYRTAPVYVEVDDGTDTENPTVPTDLTGAEGADASIDITWTASTDNVGVTSYQILRNGVEVLVVDGATTSANLTGLGSGLHYIQVRAFDAAGNQSYKTPPIEVTVAAADTTPPSTPSNLQVAVEADDSLTVTWDASTDNVGVAEYRVLRNLAEVALVDGATPTASLDLGAGDHWIQVQALDAAGNESFRTAPVMVSV
;
A
#
# COMPACT_ATOMS: atom_id res chain seq x y z
N MET A 1 -50.77 5.89 -44.46
CA MET A 1 -51.45 4.81 -43.71
C MET A 1 -50.84 4.78 -42.31
N SER A 2 -51.48 4.38 -41.21
CA SER A 2 -52.90 4.39 -40.77
C SER A 2 -52.95 3.74 -39.37
N TRP A 3 -53.78 4.12 -38.38
CA TRP A 3 -54.70 5.25 -38.19
C TRP A 3 -55.19 5.25 -36.71
N HIS A 4 -55.41 6.42 -36.07
CA HIS A 4 -56.38 6.67 -34.96
C HIS A 4 -56.13 6.04 -33.55
N GLN A 5 -56.56 6.61 -32.41
CA GLN A 5 -57.02 8.00 -32.03
C GLN A 5 -56.69 8.28 -30.51
N THR A 6 -57.30 9.12 -29.64
CA THR A 6 -58.66 9.74 -29.54
C THR A 6 -58.66 11.14 -28.83
N HIS A 7 -59.60 11.42 -27.90
CA HIS A 7 -59.96 12.72 -27.27
C HIS A 7 -60.04 12.61 -25.71
N THR A 8 -60.27 13.63 -24.83
CA THR A 8 -60.90 15.01 -24.87
C THR A 8 -60.65 15.71 -23.49
N VAL A 9 -60.84 17.03 -23.17
CA VAL A 9 -60.52 18.36 -23.78
C VAL A 9 -60.93 19.53 -22.82
N ARG A 10 -60.36 20.76 -22.97
CA ARG A 10 -60.78 22.11 -22.40
C ARG A 10 -60.49 22.43 -20.90
N ALA A 11 -60.27 23.69 -20.46
CA ALA A 11 -60.01 25.00 -21.12
C ALA A 11 -59.52 26.14 -20.16
N SER A 12 -58.78 27.15 -20.70
CA SER A 12 -58.74 28.64 -20.45
C SER A 12 -58.89 29.24 -19.01
N THR A 13 -58.21 30.31 -18.52
CA THR A 13 -57.34 31.45 -19.01
C THR A 13 -56.28 31.86 -17.93
N VAL A 14 -55.18 32.65 -18.05
CA VAL A 14 -54.64 33.69 -19.01
C VAL A 14 -55.12 35.16 -18.73
N PRO A 15 -54.30 36.26 -18.71
CA PRO A 15 -52.84 36.45 -18.46
C PRO A 15 -52.39 37.81 -17.75
N ALA A 16 -51.07 38.10 -17.76
CA ALA A 16 -50.41 39.43 -17.98
C ALA A 16 -50.31 40.51 -16.85
N CYS A 17 -49.48 41.57 -16.93
CA CYS A 17 -48.09 41.77 -17.45
C CYS A 17 -47.57 43.23 -17.15
N ALA A 18 -46.24 43.42 -17.18
CA ALA A 18 -45.49 44.64 -17.58
C ALA A 18 -45.27 45.88 -16.65
N ALA A 19 -43.99 46.32 -16.66
CA ALA A 19 -43.49 47.68 -16.88
C ALA A 19 -43.16 48.68 -15.72
N SER A 20 -41.83 48.89 -15.58
CA SER A 20 -41.14 50.19 -15.75
C SER A 20 -40.79 51.11 -14.55
N HIS A 21 -39.75 51.93 -14.82
CA HIS A 21 -39.02 52.90 -13.99
C HIS A 21 -39.80 53.80 -13.02
N GLY A 22 -39.12 54.25 -11.96
CA GLY A 22 -39.04 55.70 -11.72
C GLY A 22 -38.88 56.25 -10.29
N ARG A 23 -37.64 56.62 -9.94
CA ARG A 23 -37.24 57.77 -9.10
C ARG A 23 -37.89 58.03 -7.71
N SER A 24 -36.99 58.12 -6.72
CA SER A 24 -37.11 58.88 -5.46
C SER A 24 -37.50 60.36 -5.69
N PRO A 25 -37.91 61.17 -4.66
CA PRO A 25 -36.93 61.72 -3.68
C PRO A 25 -37.44 62.24 -2.30
N ARG A 26 -36.48 62.73 -1.47
CA ARG A 26 -36.59 63.63 -0.28
C ARG A 26 -36.88 62.95 1.08
N ARG A 27 -36.30 63.40 2.22
CA ARG A 27 -35.25 64.42 2.56
C ARG A 27 -34.68 64.04 3.96
N ARG A 28 -33.36 63.80 4.12
CA ARG A 28 -32.28 64.72 4.58
C ARG A 28 -32.28 65.15 6.07
N SER A 29 -31.06 65.10 6.66
CA SER A 29 -30.52 65.89 7.81
C SER A 29 -30.70 65.33 9.25
N LEU A 30 -29.71 65.42 10.18
CA LEU A 30 -28.23 65.59 10.09
C LEU A 30 -27.55 65.45 11.50
N TYR A 31 -26.31 64.91 11.58
CA TYR A 31 -25.27 65.10 12.65
C TYR A 31 -25.55 64.67 14.12
N LEU A 32 -24.57 64.59 15.05
CA LEU A 32 -23.18 64.04 15.06
C LEU A 32 -22.63 64.08 16.54
N ALA A 33 -21.51 63.39 16.81
CA ALA A 33 -20.54 63.59 17.93
C ALA A 33 -20.88 63.19 19.40
N ALA A 34 -20.22 62.11 19.83
CA ALA A 34 -19.42 61.89 21.05
C ALA A 34 -19.51 62.80 22.32
N GLY A 35 -19.43 62.14 23.49
CA GLY A 35 -19.12 62.70 24.83
C GLY A 35 -18.84 61.56 25.83
N ALA A 36 -18.02 61.78 26.88
CA ALA A 36 -17.37 60.68 27.61
C ALA A 36 -17.52 60.68 29.16
N ALA A 37 -17.73 59.46 29.69
CA ALA A 37 -17.14 58.87 30.91
C ALA A 37 -17.49 59.34 32.35
N ILE A 38 -17.19 58.42 33.28
CA ILE A 38 -17.03 58.51 34.76
C ILE A 38 -18.30 58.47 35.64
N GLY A 39 -18.38 57.42 36.47
CA GLY A 39 -19.27 57.25 37.64
C GLY A 39 -18.98 55.90 38.32
N ILE A 40 -18.78 55.84 39.64
CA ILE A 40 -18.08 54.72 40.33
C ILE A 40 -18.82 54.17 41.57
N ALA A 41 -18.73 52.84 41.75
CA ALA A 41 -18.97 52.01 42.95
C ALA A 41 -20.41 51.81 43.48
N GLY A 42 -20.70 50.58 43.96
CA GLY A 42 -22.06 50.19 44.39
C GLY A 42 -22.23 48.85 45.13
N LEU A 43 -21.19 48.31 45.80
CA LEU A 43 -21.23 47.10 46.65
C LEU A 43 -21.53 45.74 45.95
N ALA A 44 -21.34 44.64 46.69
CA ALA A 44 -21.30 43.27 46.18
C ALA A 44 -22.30 42.33 46.87
N VAL A 45 -22.71 41.27 46.17
CA VAL A 45 -23.30 40.04 46.71
C VAL A 45 -22.65 38.87 45.99
N SER A 46 -22.32 37.80 46.71
CA SER A 46 -21.59 36.63 46.19
C SER A 46 -22.49 35.43 45.94
N SER A 47 -22.24 34.75 44.80
CA SER A 47 -22.33 33.29 44.61
C SER A 47 -23.60 32.54 45.06
N ALA A 48 -24.39 32.12 44.09
CA ALA A 48 -24.83 30.72 43.96
C ALA A 48 -24.92 30.39 42.47
N GLY A 49 -24.09 29.46 41.98
CA GLY A 49 -24.01 29.15 40.56
C GLY A 49 -25.07 28.14 40.12
N HIS A 50 -25.67 28.38 38.95
CA HIS A 50 -26.13 27.31 38.05
C HIS A 50 -25.51 27.66 36.70
N ALA A 51 -24.50 26.89 36.28
CA ALA A 51 -23.90 27.08 34.97
C ALA A 51 -24.86 26.52 33.91
N GLN A 52 -25.48 27.41 33.13
CA GLN A 52 -25.85 26.99 31.78
C GLN A 52 -24.56 26.74 31.02
N VAL A 53 -24.42 25.54 30.46
CA VAL A 53 -23.34 25.25 29.52
C VAL A 53 -23.75 25.90 28.19
N ASP A 54 -23.24 27.10 27.95
CA ASP A 54 -23.19 27.65 26.59
C ASP A 54 -22.31 26.71 25.74
N PRO A 55 -22.73 26.32 24.52
CA PRO A 55 -21.88 25.57 23.59
C PRO A 55 -20.83 26.50 22.98
N ALA A 56 -19.89 26.95 23.81
CA ALA A 56 -18.69 27.61 23.34
C ALA A 56 -17.89 26.60 22.49
N ALA A 57 -17.64 26.95 21.23
CA ALA A 57 -16.87 26.09 20.34
C ALA A 57 -15.49 25.82 20.94
N THR A 58 -15.15 24.54 21.10
CA THR A 58 -13.77 24.11 21.26
C THR A 58 -13.03 24.49 19.98
N THR A 59 -12.25 25.56 20.03
CA THR A 59 -11.27 25.88 18.97
C THR A 59 -10.37 24.66 18.82
N SER A 60 -10.33 24.08 17.62
CA SER A 60 -9.36 23.04 17.30
C SER A 60 -7.96 23.56 17.65
N THR A 61 -7.15 22.77 18.34
CA THR A 61 -5.75 23.15 18.63
C THR A 61 -4.85 22.94 17.42
N LEU A 62 -5.38 22.42 16.31
CA LEU A 62 -4.63 22.10 15.10
C LEU A 62 -4.43 23.36 14.25
N ASP A 63 -3.57 24.24 14.72
CA ASP A 63 -3.18 25.49 14.06
C ASP A 63 -1.95 25.34 13.14
N GLY A 64 -1.35 24.13 13.10
CA GLY A 64 -0.13 23.83 12.35
C GLY A 64 1.13 24.54 12.88
N SER A 65 1.12 25.11 14.09
CA SER A 65 2.28 25.83 14.63
C SER A 65 3.41 24.90 15.11
N THR A 66 3.10 23.63 15.40
CA THR A 66 4.04 22.59 15.83
C THR A 66 3.63 21.22 15.26
N SER A 67 4.51 20.21 15.33
CA SER A 67 4.22 18.84 14.86
C SER A 67 3.05 18.19 15.62
N GLU A 68 2.88 18.51 16.90
CA GLU A 68 1.76 18.05 17.73
C GLU A 68 0.42 18.64 17.26
N ASN A 69 0.44 19.93 16.88
CA ASN A 69 -0.69 20.70 16.35
C ASN A 69 -0.84 20.60 14.82
N ALA A 70 -0.16 19.64 14.17
CA ALA A 70 -0.26 19.44 12.74
C ALA A 70 -1.72 19.11 12.32
N ALA A 71 -2.14 19.73 11.21
CA ALA A 71 -3.46 19.59 10.60
C ALA A 71 -3.37 18.82 9.26
N ALA A 72 -4.48 18.30 8.73
CA ALA A 72 -4.44 17.56 7.46
C ALA A 72 -4.12 18.44 6.25
N SER A 73 -4.39 19.75 6.33
CA SER A 73 -4.10 20.67 5.22
C SER A 73 -3.92 22.11 5.67
N CYS A 74 -3.22 22.91 4.86
CA CYS A 74 -3.26 24.37 4.95
C CYS A 74 -4.71 24.90 4.92
N TRP A 75 -5.63 24.23 4.21
CA TRP A 75 -7.03 24.61 4.11
C TRP A 75 -7.78 24.44 5.43
N GLU A 76 -7.58 23.34 6.16
CA GLU A 76 -8.16 23.14 7.50
C GLU A 76 -7.65 24.19 8.49
N ILE A 77 -6.34 24.45 8.51
CA ILE A 77 -5.76 25.54 9.32
C ILE A 77 -6.45 26.86 8.96
N LYS A 78 -6.74 27.10 7.68
CA LYS A 78 -7.39 28.34 7.25
C LYS A 78 -8.88 28.42 7.60
N GLN A 79 -9.63 27.32 7.62
CA GLN A 79 -11.02 27.30 8.08
C GLN A 79 -11.12 27.45 9.60
N THR A 80 -10.27 26.74 10.34
CA THR A 80 -10.26 26.72 11.82
C THR A 80 -9.65 27.99 12.41
N HIS A 81 -8.60 28.53 11.78
CA HIS A 81 -7.87 29.72 12.17
C HIS A 81 -7.82 30.76 11.02
N PRO A 82 -8.93 31.46 10.72
CA PRO A 82 -8.99 32.41 9.59
C PRO A 82 -7.97 33.55 9.60
N SER A 83 -7.39 33.86 10.78
CA SER A 83 -6.32 34.84 10.95
C SER A 83 -4.91 34.35 10.56
N SER A 84 -4.73 33.07 10.24
CA SER A 84 -3.47 32.51 9.77
C SER A 84 -2.97 33.23 8.51
N THR A 85 -1.67 33.51 8.47
CA THR A 85 -0.96 34.29 7.45
C THR A 85 -0.02 33.40 6.65
N ASP A 86 0.43 33.85 5.49
CA ASP A 86 1.39 33.08 4.68
C ASP A 86 2.66 32.78 5.48
N GLY A 87 3.14 31.54 5.43
CA GLY A 87 4.19 31.06 6.33
C GLY A 87 4.38 29.55 6.29
N VAL A 88 5.24 29.05 7.16
CA VAL A 88 5.51 27.61 7.31
C VAL A 88 4.61 27.03 8.39
N TYR A 89 3.97 25.90 8.10
CA TYR A 89 3.05 25.17 8.97
C TYR A 89 3.34 23.67 8.93
N TRP A 90 3.09 22.98 10.03
CA TRP A 90 3.14 21.52 10.12
C TRP A 90 1.85 20.91 9.58
N LEU A 91 1.98 19.98 8.64
CA LEU A 91 0.88 19.21 8.06
C LEU A 91 1.04 17.73 8.33
N ARG A 92 -0.07 17.00 8.48
CA ARG A 92 -0.10 15.54 8.62
C ARG A 92 -1.44 14.93 8.22
N THR A 93 -1.37 13.94 7.33
CA THR A 93 -2.46 13.04 6.93
C THR A 93 -2.22 11.64 7.52
N GLU A 94 -2.95 10.61 7.09
CA GLU A 94 -2.62 9.21 7.40
C GLU A 94 -1.49 8.69 6.50
N SER A 95 -1.50 9.06 5.22
CA SER A 95 -0.51 8.65 4.20
C SER A 95 0.83 9.38 4.32
N LEU A 96 0.87 10.61 4.83
CA LEU A 96 2.13 11.35 5.01
C LEU A 96 2.91 10.72 6.17
N GLU A 97 4.04 10.07 5.83
CA GLU A 97 4.91 9.25 6.71
C GLU A 97 4.99 9.70 8.18
N ARG A 98 5.15 11.02 8.38
CA ARG A 98 5.26 11.73 9.66
C ARG A 98 4.78 13.18 9.46
N PRO A 99 4.46 13.94 10.52
CA PRO A 99 4.24 15.37 10.37
C PRO A 99 5.52 16.06 9.87
N ASP A 100 5.41 16.92 8.86
CA ASP A 100 6.52 17.76 8.36
C ASP A 100 6.01 19.19 8.06
N GLU A 101 6.96 20.11 7.93
CA GLU A 101 6.74 21.53 7.70
C GLU A 101 6.62 21.86 6.20
N PHE A 102 5.57 22.58 5.80
CA PHE A 102 5.36 23.05 4.43
C PHE A 102 5.02 24.54 4.41
N TYR A 103 5.29 25.22 3.29
CA TYR A 103 4.90 26.62 3.13
C TYR A 103 3.45 26.73 2.64
N CYS A 104 2.59 27.36 3.44
CA CYS A 104 1.22 27.67 3.09
C CYS A 104 1.08 29.12 2.59
N ASP A 105 0.39 29.33 1.48
CA ASP A 105 -0.27 30.61 1.17
C ASP A 105 -1.67 30.59 1.81
N MET A 106 -1.87 31.49 2.77
CA MET A 106 -3.08 31.68 3.55
C MET A 106 -3.86 32.93 3.13
N THR A 107 -3.51 33.56 2.00
CA THR A 107 -4.04 34.87 1.58
C THR A 107 -4.76 34.80 0.24
N THR A 108 -4.21 34.10 -0.75
CA THR A 108 -4.77 34.08 -2.12
C THR A 108 -5.98 33.15 -2.24
N ASP A 109 -7.05 33.65 -2.87
CA ASP A 109 -8.30 32.92 -3.14
C ASP A 109 -8.89 32.21 -1.91
N GLY A 110 -8.81 32.89 -0.76
CA GLY A 110 -9.25 32.39 0.56
C GLY A 110 -8.14 31.76 1.40
N GLY A 111 -6.98 31.46 0.80
CA GLY A 111 -5.85 30.78 1.43
C GLY A 111 -5.98 29.25 1.41
N GLY A 112 -5.09 28.58 2.15
CA GLY A 112 -5.08 27.13 2.28
C GLY A 112 -4.29 26.38 1.20
N TRP A 113 -3.42 27.07 0.46
CA TRP A 113 -2.59 26.50 -0.61
C TRP A 113 -1.26 26.01 -0.04
N VAL A 114 -0.84 24.76 -0.33
CA VAL A 114 0.50 24.25 0.02
C VAL A 114 1.44 24.35 -1.17
N LEU A 115 2.64 24.91 -0.97
CA LEU A 115 3.67 25.06 -2.00
C LEU A 115 4.41 23.73 -2.21
N ILE A 116 4.23 23.13 -3.38
CA ILE A 116 4.84 21.84 -3.74
C ILE A 116 6.07 21.96 -4.66
N GLY A 117 6.25 23.11 -5.31
CA GLY A 117 7.48 23.41 -6.04
C GLY A 117 7.64 24.89 -6.39
N ARG A 118 8.88 25.34 -6.58
CA ARG A 118 9.20 26.68 -7.10
C ARG A 118 10.53 26.70 -7.87
N GLY A 119 10.72 27.69 -8.74
CA GLY A 119 11.95 27.80 -9.53
C GLY A 119 11.81 28.63 -10.80
N ARG A 120 12.93 28.98 -11.42
CA ARG A 120 13.02 29.74 -12.67
C ARG A 120 13.48 28.82 -13.80
N GLU A 121 14.78 28.75 -14.09
CA GLU A 121 15.39 27.88 -15.09
C GLU A 121 16.05 26.63 -14.49
N GLY A 122 16.08 25.52 -15.25
CA GLY A 122 16.74 24.29 -14.82
C GLY A 122 15.87 23.37 -13.96
N TRP A 123 14.55 23.38 -14.21
CA TRP A 123 13.65 22.37 -13.65
C TRP A 123 14.00 21.00 -14.23
N THR A 124 14.04 19.97 -13.40
CA THR A 124 14.29 18.59 -13.85
C THR A 124 12.99 17.87 -14.23
N PHE A 125 11.85 18.27 -13.65
CA PHE A 125 10.52 17.66 -13.84
C PHE A 125 10.57 16.14 -13.60
N ARG A 126 10.63 15.76 -12.31
CA ARG A 126 10.95 14.42 -11.81
C ARG A 126 10.06 14.03 -10.65
N ASP A 127 9.62 12.79 -10.65
CA ASP A 127 8.68 12.25 -9.66
C ASP A 127 9.37 12.02 -8.30
N TYR A 128 10.68 11.76 -8.29
CA TYR A 128 11.54 11.85 -7.09
C TYR A 128 11.88 13.29 -6.63
N GLY A 129 11.32 14.32 -7.28
CA GLY A 129 11.46 15.73 -6.89
C GLY A 129 12.78 16.41 -7.28
N GLN A 130 13.05 17.56 -6.66
CA GLN A 130 14.25 18.37 -6.88
C GLN A 130 14.59 19.20 -5.62
N SER A 131 15.85 19.18 -5.18
CA SER A 131 16.28 19.80 -3.90
C SER A 131 15.58 19.17 -2.68
N THR A 132 15.53 19.87 -1.53
CA THR A 132 14.91 19.36 -0.28
C THR A 132 13.63 20.11 0.08
N PRO A 133 12.66 19.47 0.78
CA PRO A 133 11.47 20.14 1.33
C PRO A 133 11.82 21.37 2.16
N GLN A 134 12.89 21.30 2.96
CA GLN A 134 13.40 22.43 3.74
C GLN A 134 13.80 23.63 2.86
N ASN A 135 14.44 23.42 1.70
CA ASN A 135 14.82 24.51 0.80
C ASN A 135 13.58 25.16 0.15
N ILE A 136 12.59 24.35 -0.21
CA ILE A 136 11.32 24.80 -0.82
C ILE A 136 10.56 25.70 0.16
N ARG A 137 10.34 25.24 1.40
CA ARG A 137 9.57 25.98 2.42
C ARG A 137 10.28 27.21 2.99
N THR A 138 11.62 27.22 3.06
CA THR A 138 12.38 28.36 3.61
C THR A 138 12.67 29.46 2.58
N ASN A 139 12.71 29.12 1.29
CA ASN A 139 12.84 30.09 0.19
C ASN A 139 11.67 29.91 -0.78
N PRO A 140 10.44 30.32 -0.44
CA PRO A 140 9.27 30.18 -1.30
C PRO A 140 9.30 31.14 -2.51
N ASP A 141 9.97 32.29 -2.35
CA ASP A 141 10.10 33.38 -3.32
C ASP A 141 11.49 34.05 -3.17
N GLY A 142 11.83 34.99 -4.06
CA GLY A 142 13.10 35.70 -4.06
C GLY A 142 14.14 35.11 -5.01
N THR A 143 15.26 35.82 -5.21
CA THR A 143 16.37 35.34 -6.05
C THR A 143 17.04 34.08 -5.51
N ALA A 144 16.91 33.81 -4.20
CA ALA A 144 17.32 32.54 -3.58
C ALA A 144 16.46 31.34 -4.00
N ALA A 145 15.22 31.58 -4.44
CA ALA A 145 14.30 30.54 -4.89
C ALA A 145 14.48 30.16 -6.38
N PHE A 146 15.29 30.90 -7.15
CA PHE A 146 15.43 30.72 -8.60
C PHE A 146 15.93 29.32 -9.01
N ALA A 147 16.91 28.76 -8.29
CA ALA A 147 17.38 27.40 -8.52
C ALA A 147 16.27 26.41 -8.11
N PRO A 148 15.65 25.64 -9.02
CA PRO A 148 14.37 24.99 -8.74
C PRO A 148 14.40 23.95 -7.62
N GLY A 149 13.25 23.82 -6.96
CA GLY A 149 12.98 22.75 -6.00
C GLY A 149 11.52 22.31 -6.09
N ALA A 150 11.30 21.00 -5.98
CA ALA A 150 10.03 20.31 -6.07
C ALA A 150 10.00 19.15 -5.06
N LEU A 151 8.86 18.93 -4.39
CA LEU A 151 8.65 17.77 -3.53
C LEU A 151 8.54 16.49 -4.38
N SER A 152 8.77 15.30 -3.79
CA SER A 152 8.50 14.03 -4.48
C SER A 152 6.99 13.79 -4.65
N THR A 153 6.61 12.97 -5.64
CA THR A 153 5.26 12.43 -5.82
C THR A 153 4.71 11.88 -4.50
N GLU A 154 5.45 11.00 -3.84
CA GLU A 154 5.14 10.45 -2.51
C GLU A 154 4.81 11.52 -1.47
N THR A 155 5.57 12.62 -1.40
CA THR A 155 5.27 13.72 -0.46
C THR A 155 3.98 14.45 -0.84
N ILE A 156 3.69 14.57 -2.14
CA ILE A 156 2.54 15.32 -2.67
C ILE A 156 1.25 14.49 -2.57
N ASP A 157 1.31 13.20 -2.86
CA ASP A 157 0.21 12.25 -2.67
C ASP A 157 -0.06 12.03 -1.17
N GLY A 158 1.00 11.96 -0.34
CA GLY A 158 0.89 12.03 1.11
C GLY A 158 0.16 13.28 1.60
N LEU A 159 0.46 14.47 1.05
CA LEU A 159 -0.28 15.71 1.33
C LEU A 159 -1.74 15.69 0.85
N MET A 160 -2.10 14.79 -0.07
CA MET A 160 -3.48 14.55 -0.54
C MET A 160 -4.15 13.36 0.18
N ASN A 161 -3.46 12.68 1.11
CA ASN A 161 -3.89 11.41 1.74
C ASN A 161 -4.23 10.34 0.69
N ASP A 162 -3.34 10.19 -0.31
CA ASP A 162 -3.49 9.34 -1.50
C ASP A 162 -4.73 9.64 -2.35
N GLY A 163 -5.39 10.78 -2.11
CA GLY A 163 -6.46 11.31 -2.93
C GLY A 163 -5.95 11.83 -4.29
N HIS A 164 -6.77 11.70 -5.32
CA HIS A 164 -6.34 11.96 -6.69
C HIS A 164 -6.18 13.45 -7.04
N VAL A 165 -5.24 13.77 -7.94
CA VAL A 165 -5.06 15.12 -8.49
C VAL A 165 -6.29 15.60 -9.27
N VAL A 166 -7.05 14.71 -9.94
CA VAL A 166 -8.32 15.07 -10.60
C VAL A 166 -9.39 15.58 -9.62
N ASP A 167 -9.37 15.11 -8.37
CA ASP A 167 -10.38 15.41 -7.35
C ASP A 167 -10.08 16.73 -6.59
N LEU A 168 -8.98 17.41 -6.91
CA LEU A 168 -8.66 18.75 -6.39
C LEU A 168 -9.68 19.78 -6.90
N VAL A 169 -10.65 20.11 -6.04
CA VAL A 169 -11.78 21.05 -6.28
C VAL A 169 -11.39 22.39 -6.92
N ASP A 170 -10.18 22.89 -6.64
CA ASP A 170 -9.66 24.17 -7.15
C ASP A 170 -8.53 24.03 -8.19
N GLY A 171 -8.22 22.79 -8.59
CA GLY A 171 -7.11 22.41 -9.45
C GLY A 171 -5.72 22.68 -8.86
N VAL A 172 -4.70 22.46 -9.69
CA VAL A 172 -3.33 22.88 -9.42
C VAL A 172 -3.18 24.37 -9.75
N ARG A 173 -2.54 25.11 -8.85
CA ARG A 173 -2.16 26.52 -9.06
C ARG A 173 -0.76 26.58 -9.64
N VAL A 174 -0.58 27.34 -10.73
CA VAL A 174 0.74 27.68 -11.26
C VAL A 174 0.85 29.20 -11.33
N ARG A 175 1.64 29.78 -10.44
CA ARG A 175 1.80 31.23 -10.26
C ARG A 175 3.16 31.65 -10.80
N ARG A 176 3.19 32.48 -11.86
CA ARG A 176 4.44 32.86 -12.54
C ARG A 176 4.62 34.37 -12.66
N ALA A 177 5.86 34.84 -12.59
CA ALA A 177 6.19 36.25 -12.76
C ALA A 177 5.94 36.71 -14.20
N THR A 178 5.44 37.93 -14.40
CA THR A 178 5.21 38.55 -15.73
C THR A 178 6.22 39.65 -16.06
N ASN A 179 7.10 40.03 -15.13
CA ASN A 179 8.13 41.04 -15.36
C ASN A 179 9.49 40.64 -14.78
N VAL A 180 10.57 41.26 -15.29
CA VAL A 180 11.95 41.00 -14.85
C VAL A 180 12.21 41.37 -13.37
N ALA A 181 11.33 42.12 -12.72
CA ALA A 181 11.53 42.63 -11.36
C ALA A 181 10.86 41.77 -10.26
N GLY A 182 9.99 40.81 -10.62
CA GLY A 182 9.23 39.99 -9.67
C GLY A 182 8.08 40.73 -8.96
N THR A 183 7.68 41.90 -9.44
CA THR A 183 6.59 42.68 -8.82
C THR A 183 5.22 42.30 -9.35
N ASP A 184 5.17 41.80 -10.59
CA ASP A 184 3.95 41.54 -11.34
C ASP A 184 3.88 40.04 -11.66
N TRP A 185 2.67 39.47 -11.57
CA TRP A 185 2.43 38.02 -11.56
C TRP A 185 1.19 37.66 -12.38
N GLN A 186 1.15 36.43 -12.87
CA GLN A 186 0.03 35.78 -13.55
C GLN A 186 -0.32 34.49 -12.80
N GLU A 187 -1.62 34.24 -12.62
CA GLU A 187 -2.15 33.09 -11.87
C GLU A 187 -2.82 32.11 -12.85
N LEU A 188 -2.26 30.91 -13.00
CA LEU A 188 -2.85 29.84 -13.78
C LEU A 188 -3.54 28.80 -12.88
N ARG A 189 -4.62 28.21 -13.41
CA ARG A 189 -5.30 27.04 -12.83
C ARG A 189 -5.27 25.91 -13.83
N TRP A 190 -4.85 24.72 -13.41
CA TRP A 190 -4.83 23.51 -14.23
C TRP A 190 -5.72 22.45 -13.57
N ASN A 191 -6.76 22.02 -14.27
CA ASN A 191 -7.64 20.91 -13.87
C ASN A 191 -7.35 19.74 -14.81
N PHE A 192 -6.86 18.63 -14.25
CA PHE A 192 -6.44 17.46 -15.02
C PHE A 192 -7.66 16.63 -15.47
N ASP A 193 -7.51 15.86 -16.54
CA ASP A 193 -8.59 15.01 -17.10
C ASP A 193 -8.56 13.60 -16.49
N ASP A 194 -7.36 13.12 -16.13
CA ASP A 194 -7.03 11.72 -15.90
C ASP A 194 -5.98 11.46 -14.80
N LEU A 195 -5.12 12.44 -14.46
CA LEU A 195 -4.01 12.26 -13.51
C LEU A 195 -4.49 11.91 -12.09
N THR A 196 -4.30 10.66 -11.67
CA THR A 196 -4.66 10.17 -10.33
C THR A 196 -3.57 10.49 -9.30
N THR A 197 -2.47 9.73 -9.26
CA THR A 197 -1.27 10.03 -8.46
C THR A 197 -0.52 11.22 -9.05
N TRP A 198 0.21 11.98 -8.23
CA TRP A 198 1.02 13.08 -8.74
C TRP A 198 2.14 12.60 -9.69
N SER A 199 2.35 13.33 -10.77
CA SER A 199 3.58 13.24 -11.54
C SER A 199 4.05 14.64 -11.94
N TRP A 200 5.37 14.81 -11.92
CA TRP A 200 6.06 16.01 -12.38
C TRP A 200 6.41 15.97 -13.87
N ALA A 201 6.00 14.94 -14.62
CA ALA A 201 6.29 14.76 -16.06
C ALA A 201 5.54 15.75 -16.98
N PHE A 202 5.52 17.03 -16.59
CA PHE A 202 4.82 18.11 -17.27
C PHE A 202 5.27 18.27 -18.72
N GLY A 203 6.56 18.03 -19.01
CA GLY A 203 7.13 18.01 -20.36
C GLY A 203 6.81 16.73 -21.16
N GLY A 204 6.31 15.68 -20.50
CA GLY A 204 5.65 14.51 -21.08
C GLY A 204 4.28 14.91 -21.64
N GLY A 205 3.43 15.50 -20.79
CA GLY A 205 2.33 16.37 -21.22
C GLY A 205 0.92 15.99 -20.78
N HIS A 206 0.71 15.65 -19.50
CA HIS A 206 -0.60 15.31 -18.92
C HIS A 206 -1.76 16.20 -19.42
N ARG A 207 -2.93 15.59 -19.59
CA ARG A 207 -4.11 16.21 -20.17
C ARG A 207 -4.85 17.07 -19.15
N LEU A 208 -5.30 18.22 -19.60
CA LEU A 208 -6.07 19.19 -18.81
C LEU A 208 -7.50 19.26 -19.33
N ALA A 209 -8.47 18.76 -18.56
CA ALA A 209 -9.90 18.94 -18.79
C ALA A 209 -10.24 20.42 -19.02
N SER A 210 -9.63 21.30 -18.21
CA SER A 210 -9.71 22.76 -18.38
C SER A 210 -8.53 23.48 -17.74
N PHE A 211 -8.32 24.72 -18.15
CA PHE A 211 -7.40 25.63 -17.47
C PHE A 211 -7.94 27.05 -17.42
N THR A 212 -7.36 27.89 -16.56
CA THR A 212 -7.51 29.35 -16.63
C THR A 212 -6.17 30.06 -16.48
N ILE A 213 -6.13 31.33 -16.91
CA ILE A 213 -5.06 32.30 -16.76
C ILE A 213 -5.73 33.61 -16.31
N ASP A 214 -5.35 34.12 -15.15
CA ASP A 214 -5.96 35.31 -14.50
C ASP A 214 -7.51 35.23 -14.46
N GLY A 215 -8.04 34.01 -14.25
CA GLY A 215 -9.47 33.71 -14.20
C GLY A 215 -10.20 33.60 -15.55
N SER A 216 -9.49 33.74 -16.68
CA SER A 216 -10.03 33.52 -18.04
C SER A 216 -9.51 32.20 -18.61
N GLY A 217 -10.35 31.38 -19.26
CA GLY A 217 -9.94 30.01 -19.62
C GLY A 217 -10.76 29.33 -20.71
N ASP A 218 -10.34 28.11 -21.05
CA ASP A 218 -10.94 27.23 -22.07
C ASP A 218 -10.82 25.75 -21.63
N THR A 219 -11.49 24.85 -22.35
CA THR A 219 -11.50 23.39 -22.10
C THR A 219 -10.53 22.65 -23.02
N GLY A 220 -9.80 21.66 -22.48
CA GLY A 220 -8.83 20.84 -23.21
C GLY A 220 -7.50 21.55 -23.48
N SER A 221 -6.42 21.12 -22.82
CA SER A 221 -5.03 21.47 -23.14
C SER A 221 -4.07 20.45 -22.48
N ASN A 222 -2.79 20.78 -22.35
CA ASN A 222 -1.78 19.95 -21.70
C ASN A 222 -0.72 20.77 -20.95
N THR A 223 0.04 20.10 -20.07
CA THR A 223 1.14 20.70 -19.30
C THR A 223 2.41 20.99 -20.12
N LYS A 224 2.57 20.39 -21.31
CA LYS A 224 3.81 20.37 -22.12
C LYS A 224 4.00 21.62 -22.96
N ASP A 225 3.01 21.99 -23.74
CA ASP A 225 2.93 23.22 -24.54
C ASP A 225 1.46 23.52 -24.86
N SER A 226 0.93 24.57 -24.23
CA SER A 226 -0.49 24.92 -24.33
C SER A 226 -0.97 25.18 -25.77
N ASN A 227 -0.05 25.47 -26.68
CA ASN A 227 -0.34 25.77 -28.09
C ASN A 227 -0.33 24.54 -29.00
N SER A 228 0.17 23.40 -28.50
CA SER A 228 0.43 22.18 -29.26
C SER A 228 -0.46 21.05 -28.75
N LYS A 229 -1.47 20.70 -29.54
CA LYS A 229 -2.49 19.71 -29.14
C LYS A 229 -1.92 18.30 -28.91
N LEU A 230 -2.22 17.76 -27.73
CA LEU A 230 -2.26 16.35 -27.32
C LEU A 230 -2.90 15.34 -28.30
N PRO A 231 -2.40 14.12 -28.49
CA PRO A 231 -3.27 12.96 -28.74
C PRO A 231 -4.23 12.72 -27.56
N GLY A 232 -5.36 12.04 -27.78
CA GLY A 232 -6.48 11.94 -26.84
C GLY A 232 -7.25 13.25 -26.53
N GLU A 233 -6.61 14.42 -26.51
CA GLU A 233 -7.24 15.70 -26.11
C GLU A 233 -8.55 16.00 -26.86
N THR A 234 -9.53 16.56 -26.16
CA THR A 234 -10.82 16.99 -26.75
C THR A 234 -10.77 18.38 -27.41
N GLY A 235 -9.83 19.24 -26.99
CA GLY A 235 -9.73 20.65 -27.38
C GLY A 235 -8.42 21.05 -28.06
N ASN A 236 -8.12 22.34 -27.99
CA ASN A 236 -6.80 22.97 -28.05
C ASN A 236 -6.99 24.40 -27.51
N GLY A 237 -7.13 24.51 -26.19
CA GLY A 237 -7.78 25.63 -25.52
C GLY A 237 -6.97 26.92 -25.44
N ASN A 238 -5.69 26.92 -25.83
CA ASN A 238 -4.86 28.13 -25.82
C ASN A 238 -4.48 28.54 -27.25
N ARG A 239 -4.56 29.85 -27.53
CA ARG A 239 -4.28 30.43 -28.85
C ARG A 239 -3.20 31.52 -28.81
N GLY A 240 -2.59 31.74 -27.65
CA GLY A 240 -1.57 32.75 -27.42
C GLY A 240 -0.21 32.35 -27.97
N GLU A 241 -0.11 31.87 -29.23
CA GLU A 241 1.07 31.18 -29.82
C GLU A 241 2.43 31.81 -29.46
N ASN A 242 2.46 33.15 -29.38
CA ASN A 242 3.62 33.97 -29.12
C ASN A 242 3.42 34.95 -27.93
N GLY A 243 2.45 34.72 -27.05
CA GLY A 243 2.05 35.65 -25.98
C GLY A 243 2.46 35.22 -24.57
N ASP A 244 2.06 36.06 -23.62
CA ASP A 244 2.04 35.81 -22.17
C ASP A 244 0.95 34.79 -21.76
N GLU A 245 -0.01 34.49 -22.63
CA GLU A 245 -1.00 33.43 -22.43
C GLU A 245 -0.40 32.01 -22.60
N ARG A 246 0.66 31.81 -23.39
CA ARG A 246 1.23 30.46 -23.62
C ARG A 246 2.09 29.99 -22.45
N TRP A 247 2.09 28.69 -22.18
CA TRP A 247 3.15 28.01 -21.45
C TRP A 247 3.74 26.87 -22.28
N PHE A 248 5.03 26.60 -22.10
CA PHE A 248 5.62 25.29 -22.37
C PHE A 248 6.64 24.93 -21.29
N THR A 249 6.86 23.64 -21.06
CA THR A 249 7.63 23.11 -19.91
C THR A 249 8.79 22.19 -20.29
N TYR A 250 8.89 21.76 -21.55
CA TYR A 250 9.94 20.85 -22.01
C TYR A 250 11.32 21.54 -22.20
N PRO A 251 12.44 20.82 -22.03
CA PRO A 251 13.78 21.39 -22.25
C PRO A 251 14.01 21.74 -23.73
N TRP A 252 14.53 22.94 -24.00
CA TRP A 252 14.69 23.45 -25.36
C TRP A 252 16.09 24.02 -25.62
N SER A 253 16.62 23.79 -26.83
CA SER A 253 17.94 24.29 -27.24
C SER A 253 18.04 25.82 -27.29
N GLY A 254 16.92 26.53 -27.47
CA GLY A 254 16.86 27.99 -27.32
C GLY A 254 17.21 28.45 -25.91
N HIS A 255 16.84 27.67 -24.89
CA HIS A 255 17.19 27.87 -23.48
C HIS A 255 18.51 27.19 -23.06
N GLY A 256 19.37 26.84 -24.03
CA GLY A 256 20.61 26.12 -23.76
C GLY A 256 20.41 24.67 -23.28
N GLY A 257 19.20 24.12 -23.43
CA GLY A 257 18.81 22.79 -22.94
C GLY A 257 18.10 22.80 -21.58
N LEU A 258 17.90 23.96 -20.95
CA LEU A 258 17.16 24.07 -19.69
C LEU A 258 15.64 24.01 -19.92
N ALA A 259 14.93 23.53 -18.89
CA ALA A 259 13.48 23.51 -18.79
C ALA A 259 12.98 24.44 -17.67
N GLY A 260 11.68 24.76 -17.73
CA GLY A 260 10.95 25.61 -16.79
C GLY A 260 9.67 26.14 -17.46
N PHE A 261 8.94 27.03 -16.79
CA PHE A 261 7.66 27.53 -17.29
C PHE A 261 7.86 28.73 -18.26
N SER A 262 8.07 28.42 -19.53
CA SER A 262 8.40 29.39 -20.58
C SER A 262 7.17 30.07 -21.19
N TYR A 263 7.32 31.34 -21.60
CA TYR A 263 6.31 32.10 -22.35
C TYR A 263 6.46 31.95 -23.88
N GLY A 264 5.44 32.40 -24.63
CA GLY A 264 5.51 32.50 -26.10
C GLY A 264 6.44 33.61 -26.62
N GLY A 265 6.80 33.50 -27.90
CA GLY A 265 7.89 34.20 -28.59
C GLY A 265 7.92 35.75 -28.68
N ASN A 266 7.13 36.48 -27.90
CA ASN A 266 7.26 37.94 -27.74
C ASN A 266 7.72 38.37 -26.32
N ILE A 267 7.91 37.44 -25.38
CA ILE A 267 8.21 37.75 -23.97
C ILE A 267 9.72 37.60 -23.69
N GLY A 268 10.43 38.73 -23.66
CA GLY A 268 11.86 38.79 -23.35
C GLY A 268 12.20 38.72 -21.86
N GLY A 269 13.36 38.13 -21.54
CA GLY A 269 13.90 37.98 -20.18
C GLY A 269 15.23 38.72 -20.00
N GLN A 270 16.05 38.26 -19.05
CA GLN A 270 17.47 38.63 -18.93
C GLN A 270 18.29 37.50 -18.30
N ASN A 271 19.46 37.19 -18.88
CA ASN A 271 20.41 36.21 -18.33
C ASN A 271 21.21 36.79 -17.14
N ASN A 272 20.58 36.98 -15.98
CA ASN A 272 21.26 37.40 -14.75
C ASN A 272 20.59 36.90 -13.46
N ALA A 273 21.31 36.97 -12.34
CA ALA A 273 20.88 36.47 -11.03
C ALA A 273 19.80 37.32 -10.30
N THR A 274 19.23 38.33 -10.96
CA THR A 274 18.20 39.23 -10.39
C THR A 274 16.90 39.29 -11.19
N SER A 275 16.86 38.74 -12.40
CA SER A 275 15.70 38.81 -13.28
C SER A 275 14.69 37.70 -13.00
N TYR A 276 13.42 38.01 -12.75
CA TYR A 276 12.37 36.99 -12.58
C TYR A 276 11.92 36.36 -13.90
N LEU A 277 12.34 36.94 -15.04
CA LEU A 277 12.24 36.33 -16.37
C LEU A 277 13.67 36.02 -16.86
N TRP A 278 14.01 34.75 -17.02
CA TRP A 278 15.31 34.33 -17.56
C TRP A 278 15.21 34.04 -19.05
N GLU A 279 16.31 34.28 -19.76
CA GLU A 279 16.49 33.88 -21.16
C GLU A 279 17.97 33.57 -21.38
N TYR A 280 18.30 32.73 -22.35
CA TYR A 280 19.67 32.30 -22.62
C TYR A 280 20.43 33.29 -23.52
N ASN A 281 19.81 33.68 -24.64
CA ASN A 281 20.42 34.44 -25.75
C ASN A 281 19.40 35.37 -26.46
N ASN A 282 18.54 36.08 -25.71
CA ASN A 282 17.52 36.99 -26.25
C ASN A 282 16.49 36.30 -27.19
N GLU A 283 16.11 35.06 -26.87
CA GLU A 283 15.18 34.23 -27.64
C GLU A 283 13.70 34.66 -27.54
N ASN A 284 13.34 35.58 -26.64
CA ASN A 284 11.97 36.10 -26.42
C ASN A 284 10.91 35.06 -26.05
N HIS A 285 11.31 33.94 -25.42
CA HIS A 285 10.43 32.90 -24.89
C HIS A 285 10.67 32.71 -23.37
N ALA A 286 10.81 33.82 -22.63
CA ALA A 286 11.48 33.81 -21.33
C ALA A 286 10.89 32.80 -20.33
N ILE A 287 11.77 32.14 -19.58
CA ILE A 287 11.43 31.23 -18.48
C ILE A 287 11.08 32.08 -17.25
N ALA A 288 9.86 31.95 -16.76
CA ALA A 288 9.39 32.69 -15.60
C ALA A 288 9.79 32.01 -14.29
N PHE A 289 10.19 32.79 -13.28
CA PHE A 289 10.14 32.30 -11.90
C PHE A 289 8.69 31.97 -11.56
N THR A 290 8.48 30.74 -11.11
CA THR A 290 7.17 30.11 -10.99
C THR A 290 7.08 29.35 -9.68
N GLN A 291 5.89 29.34 -9.10
CA GLN A 291 5.50 28.63 -7.88
C GLN A 291 4.30 27.72 -8.21
N VAL A 292 4.32 26.49 -7.74
CA VAL A 292 3.28 25.46 -7.97
C VAL A 292 2.67 25.09 -6.62
N TYR A 293 1.35 25.16 -6.51
CA TYR A 293 0.62 24.83 -5.29
C TYR A 293 -0.56 23.89 -5.58
N ILE A 294 -0.91 23.07 -4.59
CA ILE A 294 -2.20 22.37 -4.52
C ILE A 294 -2.99 22.85 -3.30
N ARG A 295 -4.29 22.52 -3.27
CA ARG A 295 -5.17 22.78 -2.12
C ARG A 295 -5.99 21.53 -1.79
N PRO A 296 -5.41 20.53 -1.10
CA PRO A 296 -6.16 19.45 -0.48
C PRO A 296 -7.15 20.08 0.51
N GLN A 297 -8.45 19.85 0.35
CA GLN A 297 -9.48 20.35 1.28
C GLN A 297 -9.74 19.34 2.41
N LEU A 298 -8.66 18.76 2.94
CA LEU A 298 -8.69 17.72 3.96
C LEU A 298 -8.84 18.33 5.36
N THR A 299 -9.65 17.69 6.21
CA THR A 299 -9.69 17.91 7.66
C THR A 299 -9.04 16.74 8.39
N THR A 300 -8.46 16.98 9.56
CA THR A 300 -7.71 15.98 10.33
C THR A 300 -8.59 14.77 10.64
N PRO A 301 -8.22 13.56 10.16
CA PRO A 301 -8.98 12.36 10.45
C PRO A 301 -8.87 11.99 11.94
N VAL A 302 -9.85 11.23 12.44
CA VAL A 302 -9.73 10.56 13.73
C VAL A 302 -8.83 9.35 13.51
N LEU A 303 -7.52 9.59 13.64
CA LEU A 303 -6.48 8.58 13.48
C LEU A 303 -6.82 7.31 14.29
N PRO A 304 -6.63 6.11 13.73
CA PRO A 304 -6.81 4.87 14.48
C PRO A 304 -5.81 4.85 15.65
N SER A 305 -6.29 4.47 16.84
CA SER A 305 -5.41 4.47 18.00
C SER A 305 -4.40 3.34 17.91
N ILE A 306 -3.12 3.65 18.15
CA ILE A 306 -2.05 2.64 18.13
C ILE A 306 -2.37 1.59 19.22
N PRO A 307 -2.39 0.28 18.93
CA PRO A 307 -2.64 -0.75 19.93
C PRO A 307 -1.58 -0.76 21.05
N ASP A 308 -1.91 -1.24 22.25
CA ASP A 308 -0.92 -1.33 23.35
C ASP A 308 0.26 -2.27 23.03
N THR A 309 0.13 -3.13 22.01
CA THR A 309 1.22 -3.95 21.46
C THR A 309 2.23 -3.17 20.61
N GLY A 310 1.90 -1.95 20.19
CA GLY A 310 2.68 -1.14 19.25
C GLY A 310 2.17 -1.18 17.81
N THR A 311 2.87 -0.47 16.92
CA THR A 311 2.65 -0.54 15.45
C THR A 311 3.38 -1.75 14.87
N ALA A 312 2.87 -2.27 13.75
CA ALA A 312 3.64 -3.16 12.89
C ALA A 312 4.88 -2.45 12.30
N GLU A 313 5.78 -3.23 11.73
CA GLU A 313 6.87 -2.76 10.86
C GLU A 313 6.35 -2.27 9.52
N GLN A 314 7.17 -1.51 8.80
CA GLN A 314 6.85 -0.98 7.47
C GLN A 314 8.10 -1.12 6.60
N THR A 315 8.01 -1.85 5.49
CA THR A 315 9.12 -2.15 4.58
C THR A 315 8.85 -1.60 3.18
N LEU A 316 9.93 -1.41 2.43
CA LEU A 316 9.90 -1.00 1.03
C LEU A 316 9.64 -2.21 0.13
N SER A 317 8.99 -2.00 -1.03
CA SER A 317 8.79 -3.06 -2.03
C SER A 317 10.12 -3.60 -2.57
N PRO A 318 10.23 -4.90 -2.91
CA PRO A 318 11.44 -5.49 -3.49
C PRO A 318 11.70 -4.91 -4.88
N LEU A 319 12.72 -4.06 -4.99
CA LEU A 319 13.20 -3.49 -6.25
C LEU A 319 14.73 -3.42 -6.21
N ALA A 320 15.36 -3.35 -7.38
CA ALA A 320 16.77 -2.99 -7.47
C ALA A 320 17.02 -1.60 -6.83
N SER A 321 18.24 -1.36 -6.38
CA SER A 321 18.72 -0.04 -5.98
C SER A 321 18.57 0.98 -7.13
N ASP A 322 18.39 2.27 -6.82
CA ASP A 322 18.52 3.37 -7.80
C ASP A 322 19.99 3.74 -8.08
N ARG A 323 20.91 3.21 -7.27
CA ARG A 323 22.36 3.44 -7.29
C ARG A 323 23.12 2.15 -7.63
N PRO A 324 24.10 2.21 -8.55
CA PRO A 324 24.92 1.06 -8.90
C PRO A 324 26.04 0.82 -7.86
N GLU A 325 26.48 -0.42 -7.75
CA GLU A 325 27.60 -0.84 -6.90
C GLU A 325 28.95 -0.22 -7.32
N GLU A 326 29.89 -0.11 -6.38
CA GLU A 326 31.28 0.25 -6.67
C GLU A 326 32.09 -0.96 -7.16
N LEU A 327 32.03 -1.22 -8.47
CA LEU A 327 32.83 -2.25 -9.14
C LEU A 327 34.26 -1.76 -9.44
N ALA A 328 35.24 -2.64 -9.34
CA ALA A 328 36.64 -2.32 -9.57
C ALA A 328 36.95 -2.07 -11.06
N GLY A 329 36.63 -3.03 -11.93
CA GLY A 329 37.01 -3.05 -13.34
C GLY A 329 35.92 -2.64 -14.34
N GLY A 330 36.28 -2.68 -15.62
CA GLY A 330 35.43 -2.27 -16.74
C GLY A 330 35.95 -2.71 -18.11
N VAL A 331 35.16 -2.46 -19.17
CA VAL A 331 35.55 -2.71 -20.57
C VAL A 331 35.44 -1.46 -21.45
N VAL A 332 36.35 -1.34 -22.44
CA VAL A 332 36.57 -0.10 -23.19
C VAL A 332 36.62 -0.34 -24.70
N GLY A 333 36.11 0.63 -25.45
CA GLY A 333 36.23 0.70 -26.91
C GLY A 333 35.11 -0.01 -27.66
N VAL A 334 35.11 0.13 -28.99
CA VAL A 334 34.10 -0.47 -29.87
C VAL A 334 34.76 -0.92 -31.18
N ARG A 335 34.83 -2.25 -31.34
CA ARG A 335 35.38 -2.94 -32.50
C ARG A 335 34.29 -3.34 -33.47
N LYS A 336 34.39 -2.82 -34.69
CA LYS A 336 33.37 -3.00 -35.74
C LYS A 336 33.86 -3.95 -36.84
N VAL A 337 34.66 -4.95 -36.46
CA VAL A 337 35.38 -5.83 -37.40
C VAL A 337 34.44 -6.87 -37.99
N GLY A 338 33.96 -6.62 -39.21
CA GLY A 338 33.03 -7.52 -39.90
C GLY A 338 31.65 -7.65 -39.24
N ASP A 339 31.35 -6.72 -38.33
CA ASP A 339 30.08 -6.55 -37.64
C ASP A 339 28.97 -6.15 -38.63
N SER A 340 27.76 -6.69 -38.49
CA SER A 340 26.61 -6.32 -39.34
C SER A 340 25.86 -5.05 -38.91
N GLU A 341 26.11 -4.58 -37.69
CA GLU A 341 25.57 -3.35 -37.10
C GLU A 341 26.70 -2.39 -36.65
N PRO A 342 27.58 -1.96 -37.58
CA PRO A 342 28.70 -1.05 -37.28
C PRO A 342 28.24 0.38 -36.98
N GLN A 343 26.93 0.67 -37.00
CA GLN A 343 26.37 1.90 -36.46
C GLN A 343 26.30 1.91 -34.93
N VAL A 344 26.09 0.75 -34.29
CA VAL A 344 25.91 0.64 -32.82
C VAL A 344 27.26 0.81 -32.12
N ASP A 345 27.36 1.82 -31.25
CA ASP A 345 28.53 2.15 -30.42
C ASP A 345 28.38 1.72 -28.94
N ALA A 346 27.73 0.57 -28.70
CA ALA A 346 27.66 -0.08 -27.38
C ALA A 346 28.81 -1.11 -27.19
N PRO A 347 29.72 -0.91 -26.22
CA PRO A 347 30.79 -1.87 -25.90
C PRO A 347 30.31 -3.20 -25.31
N VAL A 348 29.28 -3.20 -24.46
CA VAL A 348 28.69 -4.42 -23.86
C VAL A 348 27.31 -4.70 -24.44
N LEU A 349 27.04 -5.97 -24.74
CA LEU A 349 25.81 -6.47 -25.36
C LEU A 349 25.25 -7.73 -24.68
N ALA A 350 26.05 -8.43 -23.87
CA ALA A 350 25.64 -9.69 -23.25
C ALA A 350 26.32 -9.90 -21.89
N PHE A 351 25.64 -10.63 -21.00
CA PHE A 351 26.21 -11.16 -19.77
C PHE A 351 25.84 -12.62 -19.59
N ALA A 352 26.60 -13.33 -18.76
CA ALA A 352 26.13 -14.52 -18.08
C ALA A 352 26.83 -14.63 -16.72
N THR A 353 26.27 -15.36 -15.76
CA THR A 353 26.88 -15.54 -14.43
C THR A 353 27.07 -17.01 -14.06
N SER A 354 28.15 -17.33 -13.35
CA SER A 354 28.42 -18.69 -12.88
C SER A 354 29.32 -18.67 -11.65
N GLY A 355 28.75 -18.94 -10.47
CA GLY A 355 29.46 -18.86 -9.19
C GLY A 355 29.97 -17.44 -8.92
N ASP A 356 31.26 -17.31 -8.61
CA ASP A 356 31.96 -16.05 -8.32
C ASP A 356 32.17 -15.15 -9.55
N ARG A 357 31.56 -15.44 -10.70
CA ARG A 357 31.90 -14.84 -12.01
C ARG A 357 30.72 -14.23 -12.73
N VAL A 358 30.97 -13.07 -13.32
CA VAL A 358 30.21 -12.52 -14.45
C VAL A 358 31.07 -12.56 -15.72
N TYR A 359 30.51 -13.06 -16.81
CA TYR A 359 31.08 -12.99 -18.16
C TYR A 359 30.47 -11.78 -18.86
N VAL A 360 31.30 -11.00 -19.55
CA VAL A 360 30.90 -9.76 -20.23
C VAL A 360 31.21 -9.92 -21.70
N GLY A 361 30.19 -9.88 -22.55
CA GLY A 361 30.26 -10.02 -24.00
C GLY A 361 29.90 -8.72 -24.72
N GLY A 362 30.51 -8.46 -25.86
CA GLY A 362 30.13 -7.33 -26.72
C GLY A 362 31.15 -6.99 -27.81
N LYS A 363 31.42 -5.69 -27.95
CA LYS A 363 32.27 -5.08 -29.00
C LYS A 363 33.62 -4.54 -28.50
N PHE A 364 33.94 -4.60 -27.20
CA PHE A 364 35.13 -3.95 -26.62
C PHE A 364 36.50 -4.48 -27.13
N ASP A 365 37.53 -3.61 -27.07
CA ASP A 365 38.95 -3.94 -27.31
C ASP A 365 39.67 -4.34 -26.02
N ASP A 366 39.50 -3.51 -24.98
CA ASP A 366 40.35 -3.44 -23.81
C ASP A 366 39.55 -3.68 -22.51
N VAL A 367 40.23 -4.23 -21.51
CA VAL A 367 39.75 -4.37 -20.13
C VAL A 367 40.69 -3.65 -19.16
N ARG A 368 40.25 -3.36 -17.92
CA ARG A 368 41.14 -2.93 -16.83
C ARG A 368 40.56 -3.19 -15.44
N ASP A 369 41.46 -3.34 -14.46
CA ASP A 369 41.19 -3.67 -13.05
C ASP A 369 40.83 -2.50 -12.13
N SER A 370 40.93 -1.25 -12.60
CA SER A 370 40.56 -0.07 -11.80
C SER A 370 40.29 1.16 -12.65
N VAL A 371 39.57 2.13 -12.07
CA VAL A 371 39.37 3.50 -12.58
C VAL A 371 40.66 4.18 -13.09
N THR A 372 41.83 3.78 -12.57
CA THR A 372 43.14 4.31 -12.94
C THR A 372 44.12 3.23 -13.45
N GLY A 373 43.61 2.06 -13.85
CA GLY A 373 44.42 0.95 -14.35
C GLY A 373 44.94 1.18 -15.78
N ASP A 374 46.02 0.50 -16.12
CA ASP A 374 46.46 0.36 -17.52
C ASP A 374 45.41 -0.48 -18.30
N LEU A 375 45.18 -0.13 -19.56
CA LEU A 375 44.33 -0.91 -20.48
C LEU A 375 45.05 -2.19 -20.94
N VAL A 376 44.30 -3.28 -21.05
CA VAL A 376 44.80 -4.60 -21.48
C VAL A 376 43.94 -5.14 -22.64
N ASP A 377 44.61 -5.47 -23.74
CA ASP A 377 44.05 -6.04 -24.98
C ASP A 377 43.41 -7.42 -24.70
N GLN A 378 42.08 -7.43 -24.48
CA GLN A 378 41.26 -8.62 -24.27
C GLN A 378 39.87 -8.36 -24.87
N ASN A 379 39.66 -8.89 -26.07
CA ASN A 379 38.64 -8.40 -26.99
C ASN A 379 37.34 -9.22 -26.92
N TYR A 380 36.20 -8.53 -27.07
CA TYR A 380 34.84 -9.07 -27.24
C TYR A 380 34.26 -9.94 -26.11
N LEU A 381 35.08 -10.62 -25.31
CA LEU A 381 34.68 -11.49 -24.20
C LEU A 381 35.70 -11.41 -23.06
N ALA A 382 35.21 -11.20 -21.84
CA ALA A 382 36.00 -11.15 -20.62
C ALA A 382 35.23 -11.77 -19.45
N ALA A 383 35.91 -12.05 -18.34
CA ALA A 383 35.29 -12.46 -17.08
C ALA A 383 35.76 -11.56 -15.95
N PHE A 384 34.85 -11.23 -15.04
CA PHE A 384 35.09 -10.45 -13.83
C PHE A 384 34.56 -11.20 -12.61
N ASP A 385 35.15 -10.92 -11.46
CA ASP A 385 34.61 -11.30 -10.16
C ASP A 385 33.25 -10.59 -9.97
N ARG A 386 32.20 -11.37 -9.70
CA ARG A 386 30.80 -10.91 -9.70
C ARG A 386 30.48 -9.92 -8.57
N ASP A 387 31.27 -9.91 -7.51
CA ASP A 387 30.93 -9.20 -6.26
C ASP A 387 31.83 -7.97 -6.05
N THR A 388 33.05 -8.01 -6.59
CA THR A 388 34.02 -6.90 -6.55
C THR A 388 34.27 -6.24 -7.91
N GLY A 389 33.87 -6.87 -9.02
CA GLY A 389 34.14 -6.40 -10.38
C GLY A 389 35.62 -6.46 -10.80
N ALA A 390 36.49 -7.18 -10.10
CA ALA A 390 37.90 -7.32 -10.48
C ALA A 390 38.06 -8.21 -11.74
N TRP A 391 39.02 -7.92 -12.63
CA TRP A 391 39.17 -8.67 -13.88
C TRP A 391 39.89 -10.01 -13.69
N ILE A 392 39.28 -11.09 -14.19
CA ILE A 392 39.82 -12.44 -14.09
C ILE A 392 40.82 -12.68 -15.23
N SER A 393 42.04 -12.15 -15.05
CA SER A 393 43.17 -12.23 -16.00
C SER A 393 43.67 -13.63 -16.36
N THR A 394 43.07 -14.70 -15.82
CA THR A 394 43.30 -16.10 -16.21
C THR A 394 42.26 -16.65 -17.21
N PHE A 395 41.21 -15.89 -17.50
CA PHE A 395 40.20 -16.19 -18.51
C PHE A 395 40.45 -15.29 -19.73
N THR A 396 41.08 -15.84 -20.77
CA THR A 396 41.60 -15.06 -21.91
C THR A 396 41.27 -15.65 -23.28
N PRO A 397 39.98 -15.99 -23.58
CA PRO A 397 39.59 -16.52 -24.89
C PRO A 397 39.87 -15.50 -26.00
N GLN A 398 40.28 -15.97 -27.18
CA GLN A 398 40.64 -15.11 -28.31
C GLN A 398 39.59 -15.18 -29.42
N LEU A 399 38.84 -14.08 -29.59
CA LEU A 399 37.77 -13.93 -30.58
C LEU A 399 38.10 -12.83 -31.60
N ASP A 400 37.56 -12.95 -32.82
CA ASP A 400 37.80 -12.04 -33.93
C ASP A 400 36.53 -11.27 -34.39
N GLY A 401 35.49 -11.22 -33.57
CA GLY A 401 34.24 -10.52 -33.84
C GLY A 401 33.29 -10.49 -32.64
N THR A 402 32.32 -9.59 -32.70
CA THR A 402 31.31 -9.29 -31.68
C THR A 402 30.69 -10.53 -31.04
N VAL A 403 30.68 -10.59 -29.71
CA VAL A 403 29.77 -11.45 -28.95
C VAL A 403 28.43 -10.73 -28.89
N TRP A 404 27.36 -11.41 -29.30
CA TRP A 404 26.01 -10.87 -29.27
C TRP A 404 25.24 -11.37 -28.04
N ASP A 405 25.52 -12.59 -27.57
CA ASP A 405 24.78 -13.23 -26.48
C ASP A 405 25.61 -14.33 -25.77
N LEU A 406 25.27 -14.64 -24.52
CA LEU A 406 26.00 -15.52 -23.60
C LEU A 406 25.03 -16.31 -22.70
N ALA A 407 25.26 -17.61 -22.54
CA ALA A 407 24.47 -18.45 -21.61
C ALA A 407 25.35 -19.42 -20.82
N ILE A 408 24.95 -19.77 -19.60
CA ILE A 408 25.63 -20.74 -18.72
C ILE A 408 24.70 -21.93 -18.46
N ALA A 409 25.11 -23.14 -18.87
CA ALA A 409 24.36 -24.36 -18.58
C ALA A 409 25.26 -25.62 -18.56
N ASP A 410 24.96 -26.59 -17.68
CA ASP A 410 25.71 -27.85 -17.48
C ASP A 410 27.25 -27.64 -17.46
N GLY A 411 27.71 -26.62 -16.71
CA GLY A 411 29.12 -26.29 -16.54
C GLY A 411 29.84 -25.71 -17.78
N LYS A 412 29.10 -25.20 -18.77
CA LYS A 412 29.65 -24.62 -20.02
C LYS A 412 29.22 -23.17 -20.17
N LEU A 413 30.13 -22.31 -20.61
CA LEU A 413 29.77 -21.00 -21.16
C LEU A 413 29.51 -21.15 -22.65
N ILE A 414 28.25 -21.01 -23.06
CA ILE A 414 27.87 -20.92 -24.46
C ILE A 414 28.03 -19.47 -24.90
N VAL A 415 28.72 -19.27 -26.03
CA VAL A 415 29.02 -17.95 -26.58
C VAL A 415 28.44 -17.86 -27.99
N ALA A 416 27.53 -16.91 -28.19
CA ALA A 416 26.91 -16.62 -29.48
C ALA A 416 27.42 -15.27 -30.03
N GLY A 417 27.65 -15.20 -31.34
CA GLY A 417 28.14 -13.97 -31.93
C GLY A 417 28.52 -14.05 -33.41
N GLN A 418 29.32 -13.07 -33.83
CA GLN A 418 29.75 -12.84 -35.21
C GLN A 418 31.25 -13.11 -35.43
N PHE A 419 31.88 -13.89 -34.56
CA PHE A 419 33.26 -14.39 -34.71
C PHE A 419 33.36 -15.51 -35.76
N THR A 420 34.52 -15.67 -36.41
CA THR A 420 34.79 -16.79 -37.34
C THR A 420 35.43 -17.99 -36.66
N ASN A 421 36.06 -17.77 -35.50
CA ASN A 421 36.69 -18.79 -34.68
C ASN A 421 36.89 -18.27 -33.25
N VAL A 422 37.06 -19.20 -32.31
CA VAL A 422 37.60 -18.94 -30.97
C VAL A 422 38.91 -19.71 -30.82
N ASP A 423 39.97 -19.07 -30.32
CA ASP A 423 41.32 -19.64 -30.12
C ASP A 423 41.99 -20.28 -31.36
N GLY A 424 41.46 -20.03 -32.56
CA GLY A 424 41.87 -20.73 -33.79
C GLY A 424 41.29 -22.14 -33.95
N GLU A 425 40.39 -22.59 -33.07
CA GLU A 425 39.79 -23.92 -33.11
C GLU A 425 38.77 -24.08 -34.24
N ALA A 426 38.80 -25.24 -34.91
CA ALA A 426 37.92 -25.51 -36.03
C ALA A 426 36.47 -25.74 -35.58
N LEU A 427 35.50 -25.38 -36.44
CA LEU A 427 34.05 -25.49 -36.20
C LEU A 427 33.51 -24.66 -35.02
N THR A 428 34.09 -23.47 -34.82
CA THR A 428 33.69 -22.48 -33.79
C THR A 428 33.21 -21.14 -34.39
N ALA A 429 32.70 -21.14 -35.63
CA ALA A 429 32.19 -19.90 -36.24
C ALA A 429 30.80 -19.56 -35.69
N GLY A 430 30.65 -18.37 -35.12
CA GLY A 430 29.39 -17.79 -34.64
C GLY A 430 28.74 -18.41 -33.39
N LEU A 431 29.10 -19.65 -33.02
CA LEU A 431 28.65 -20.29 -31.79
C LEU A 431 29.74 -21.24 -31.27
N ALA A 432 30.03 -21.18 -29.96
CA ALA A 432 31.03 -22.01 -29.29
C ALA A 432 30.62 -22.33 -27.84
N ALA A 433 31.22 -23.38 -27.26
CA ALA A 433 31.11 -23.71 -25.84
C ALA A 433 32.50 -23.73 -25.21
N LEU A 434 32.67 -22.95 -24.13
CA LEU A 434 33.93 -22.71 -23.43
C LEU A 434 33.89 -23.27 -22.01
N ASP A 435 35.06 -23.61 -21.49
CA ASP A 435 35.28 -23.87 -20.07
C ASP A 435 35.14 -22.53 -19.28
N PRO A 436 34.21 -22.42 -18.31
CA PRO A 436 33.95 -21.15 -17.61
C PRO A 436 35.12 -20.68 -16.72
N ILE A 437 36.01 -21.60 -16.32
CA ILE A 437 37.14 -21.25 -15.44
C ILE A 437 38.30 -20.64 -16.23
N THR A 438 38.54 -21.11 -17.46
CA THR A 438 39.73 -20.82 -18.26
C THR A 438 39.45 -20.11 -19.60
N GLY A 439 38.22 -20.16 -20.10
CA GLY A 439 37.82 -19.65 -21.42
C GLY A 439 38.16 -20.58 -22.58
N ALA A 440 38.79 -21.74 -22.34
CA ALA A 440 39.24 -22.64 -23.41
C ALA A 440 38.07 -23.34 -24.11
N VAL A 441 38.12 -23.45 -25.43
CA VAL A 441 37.11 -24.17 -26.25
C VAL A 441 37.01 -25.64 -25.84
N LEU A 442 35.81 -26.09 -25.48
CA LEU A 442 35.56 -27.47 -25.03
C LEU A 442 35.71 -28.46 -26.20
N PRO A 443 36.64 -29.44 -26.16
CA PRO A 443 37.01 -30.22 -27.35
C PRO A 443 35.94 -31.22 -27.82
N GLY A 444 34.93 -31.52 -27.00
CA GLY A 444 33.83 -32.43 -27.35
C GLY A 444 32.62 -31.78 -28.03
N TRP A 445 32.58 -30.45 -28.12
CA TRP A 445 31.38 -29.68 -28.47
C TRP A 445 31.63 -28.80 -29.68
N ARG A 446 30.84 -28.89 -30.76
CA ARG A 446 30.96 -28.01 -31.95
C ARG A 446 29.60 -27.79 -32.63
N ALA A 447 29.30 -26.54 -32.98
CA ALA A 447 28.07 -26.12 -33.65
C ALA A 447 28.33 -24.90 -34.56
N SER A 448 29.19 -25.06 -35.57
CA SER A 448 29.66 -23.95 -36.41
C SER A 448 28.58 -23.44 -37.38
N MET A 449 28.38 -22.13 -37.43
CA MET A 449 27.44 -21.48 -38.34
C MET A 449 28.02 -21.28 -39.75
N GLU A 450 27.22 -21.48 -40.80
CA GLU A 450 27.61 -21.22 -42.20
C GLU A 450 26.54 -20.42 -42.97
N LEU A 451 26.96 -19.42 -43.76
CA LEU A 451 26.07 -18.57 -44.58
C LEU A 451 26.32 -18.80 -46.09
N SER A 452 25.79 -19.91 -46.60
CA SER A 452 25.89 -20.33 -48.00
C SER A 452 25.34 -19.28 -48.96
N GLY A 453 26.10 -19.00 -50.03
CA GLY A 453 25.73 -18.05 -51.08
C GLY A 453 26.00 -16.58 -50.75
N SER A 454 26.47 -16.27 -49.53
CA SER A 454 26.92 -14.93 -49.12
C SER A 454 28.44 -14.87 -48.96
N SER A 455 28.96 -13.65 -48.80
CA SER A 455 30.33 -13.39 -48.31
C SER A 455 30.34 -12.59 -47.00
N ALA A 456 29.18 -12.38 -46.37
CA ALA A 456 29.08 -11.85 -45.02
C ALA A 456 29.44 -12.94 -43.99
N ARG A 457 29.86 -12.54 -42.78
CA ARG A 457 30.09 -13.47 -41.67
C ARG A 457 28.75 -14.09 -41.25
N PRO A 458 28.65 -15.43 -41.10
CA PRO A 458 27.54 -16.02 -40.36
C PRO A 458 27.60 -15.57 -38.91
N TYR A 459 26.46 -15.57 -38.23
CA TYR A 459 26.39 -15.30 -36.79
C TYR A 459 25.18 -15.96 -36.13
N ALA A 460 25.35 -16.39 -34.89
CA ALA A 460 24.27 -16.41 -33.92
C ALA A 460 24.14 -15.00 -33.32
N ARG A 461 22.92 -14.60 -32.94
CA ARG A 461 22.64 -13.33 -32.28
C ARG A 461 22.03 -13.52 -30.91
N ALA A 462 21.11 -14.46 -30.77
CA ALA A 462 20.48 -14.82 -29.51
C ALA A 462 20.46 -16.35 -29.35
N ILE A 463 20.57 -16.80 -28.11
CA ILE A 463 20.53 -18.19 -27.67
C ILE A 463 19.70 -18.32 -26.41
N ASP A 464 18.95 -19.41 -26.31
CA ASP A 464 18.25 -19.77 -25.09
C ASP A 464 18.39 -21.28 -24.83
N ILE A 465 18.26 -21.73 -23.58
CA ILE A 465 18.60 -23.10 -23.16
C ILE A 465 17.50 -23.74 -22.31
N GLU A 466 16.78 -24.71 -22.89
CA GLU A 466 15.66 -25.40 -22.20
C GLU A 466 15.69 -26.94 -22.36
N ASN A 467 15.21 -27.65 -21.34
CA ASN A 467 15.16 -29.12 -21.25
C ASN A 467 13.92 -29.74 -21.93
N VAL A 468 13.90 -29.71 -23.26
CA VAL A 468 12.79 -30.30 -24.01
C VAL A 468 12.88 -31.84 -24.06
N GLY A 469 12.17 -32.47 -23.14
CA GLY A 469 11.93 -33.92 -23.10
C GLY A 469 13.07 -34.75 -22.49
N GLY A 470 13.80 -34.21 -21.50
CA GLY A 470 14.97 -34.87 -20.93
C GLY A 470 16.22 -34.69 -21.79
N THR A 471 16.29 -33.61 -22.57
CA THR A 471 17.47 -33.21 -23.36
C THR A 471 17.55 -31.70 -23.38
N ASP A 472 18.66 -31.16 -22.90
CA ASP A 472 18.92 -29.72 -22.91
C ASP A 472 19.30 -29.26 -24.33
N TRP A 473 18.56 -28.29 -24.85
CA TRP A 473 18.75 -27.72 -26.17
C TRP A 473 19.14 -26.26 -26.07
N VAL A 474 20.24 -25.88 -26.73
CA VAL A 474 20.54 -24.49 -27.06
C VAL A 474 19.76 -24.15 -28.32
N TYR A 475 18.69 -23.36 -28.20
CA TYR A 475 18.02 -22.69 -29.30
C TYR A 475 18.92 -21.56 -29.81
N VAL A 476 18.87 -21.26 -31.11
CA VAL A 476 19.79 -20.30 -31.73
C VAL A 476 19.08 -19.50 -32.82
N GLY A 477 18.97 -18.18 -32.62
CA GLY A 477 18.55 -17.20 -33.63
C GLY A 477 19.75 -16.46 -34.24
N GLY A 478 19.66 -16.06 -35.52
CA GLY A 478 20.70 -15.22 -36.13
C GLY A 478 20.68 -15.20 -37.66
N ASN A 479 21.85 -15.12 -38.29
CA ASN A 479 21.97 -15.08 -39.76
C ASN A 479 22.91 -16.18 -40.28
N PHE A 480 22.35 -17.38 -40.41
CA PHE A 480 23.00 -18.59 -40.92
C PHE A 480 22.05 -19.38 -41.84
N THR A 481 22.61 -20.37 -42.53
CA THR A 481 21.91 -21.31 -43.44
C THR A 481 22.24 -22.78 -43.15
N LYS A 482 23.24 -23.03 -42.31
CA LYS A 482 23.64 -24.36 -41.83
C LYS A 482 24.24 -24.26 -40.43
N ILE A 483 24.19 -25.39 -39.72
CA ILE A 483 24.97 -25.66 -38.51
C ILE A 483 25.82 -26.91 -38.76
N GLU A 484 27.12 -26.86 -38.44
CA GLU A 484 28.09 -27.93 -38.63
C GLU A 484 28.73 -28.39 -37.31
N SER A 485 28.49 -29.65 -36.94
CA SER A 485 29.11 -30.32 -35.80
C SER A 485 30.23 -31.26 -36.23
N LEU A 486 30.94 -31.84 -35.25
CA LEU A 486 32.02 -32.82 -35.45
C LEU A 486 31.65 -34.03 -36.34
N THR A 487 30.35 -34.32 -36.51
CA THR A 487 29.88 -35.53 -37.21
C THR A 487 28.82 -35.27 -38.28
N THR A 488 28.30 -34.04 -38.41
CA THR A 488 27.07 -33.77 -39.18
C THR A 488 26.92 -32.29 -39.49
N THR A 489 26.59 -31.98 -40.74
CA THR A 489 26.07 -30.67 -41.17
C THR A 489 24.56 -30.74 -41.36
N ARG A 490 23.80 -29.74 -40.91
CA ARG A 490 22.36 -29.57 -41.19
C ARG A 490 22.09 -28.23 -41.88
N ASN A 491 20.94 -28.08 -42.54
CA ASN A 491 20.59 -26.86 -43.27
C ASN A 491 19.50 -26.12 -42.49
N GLU A 492 19.91 -25.17 -41.66
CA GLU A 492 19.05 -24.44 -40.73
C GLU A 492 18.91 -22.99 -41.18
N ALA A 493 17.67 -22.53 -41.37
CA ALA A 493 17.38 -21.22 -41.94
C ALA A 493 17.14 -20.19 -40.83
N ARG A 494 18.25 -19.71 -40.25
CA ARG A 494 18.36 -18.59 -39.28
C ARG A 494 17.74 -18.77 -37.90
N LEU A 495 16.96 -19.82 -37.71
CA LEU A 495 16.53 -20.34 -36.42
C LEU A 495 16.78 -21.85 -36.43
N GLY A 496 17.22 -22.41 -35.31
CA GLY A 496 17.49 -23.84 -35.14
C GLY A 496 17.83 -24.15 -33.69
N ARG A 497 18.18 -25.41 -33.38
CA ARG A 497 18.67 -25.79 -32.05
C ARG A 497 19.76 -26.86 -32.10
N VAL A 498 20.65 -26.84 -31.11
CA VAL A 498 21.74 -27.80 -30.92
C VAL A 498 21.72 -28.37 -29.51
N ARG A 499 22.06 -29.65 -29.35
CA ARG A 499 22.06 -30.29 -28.04
C ARG A 499 23.22 -29.79 -27.17
N LEU A 500 22.93 -29.36 -25.94
CA LEU A 500 23.90 -28.76 -25.02
C LEU A 500 25.10 -29.68 -24.69
N SER A 501 24.93 -31.00 -24.74
CA SER A 501 26.01 -31.95 -24.41
C SER A 501 27.18 -31.95 -25.39
N ASP A 502 26.95 -31.69 -26.68
CA ASP A 502 27.95 -31.90 -27.75
C ASP A 502 27.79 -30.98 -29.00
N GLY A 503 26.81 -30.09 -29.02
CA GLY A 503 26.54 -29.20 -30.15
C GLY A 503 25.88 -29.91 -31.35
N TYR A 504 25.30 -31.11 -31.15
CA TYR A 504 24.66 -31.83 -32.25
C TYR A 504 23.37 -31.11 -32.72
N PRO A 505 23.27 -30.67 -33.99
CA PRO A 505 22.08 -30.02 -34.51
C PRO A 505 20.92 -30.99 -34.73
N ASP A 506 19.72 -30.55 -34.32
CA ASP A 506 18.48 -31.33 -34.40
C ASP A 506 18.05 -31.62 -35.86
N ASN A 507 17.04 -32.48 -36.01
CA ASN A 507 16.33 -32.80 -37.25
C ASN A 507 14.80 -32.68 -37.10
N ALA A 508 14.28 -32.52 -35.89
CA ALA A 508 12.85 -32.31 -35.66
C ALA A 508 12.49 -30.82 -35.76
N PHE A 509 13.25 -29.96 -35.07
CA PHE A 509 13.08 -28.51 -35.08
C PHE A 509 13.79 -27.88 -36.30
N LEU A 510 13.03 -27.64 -37.38
CA LEU A 510 13.54 -27.10 -38.66
C LEU A 510 12.73 -25.87 -39.16
N PRO A 511 12.61 -24.78 -38.38
CA PRO A 511 11.90 -23.57 -38.81
C PRO A 511 12.64 -22.84 -39.94
N ASN A 512 11.88 -22.19 -40.83
CA ASN A 512 12.43 -21.35 -41.91
C ASN A 512 12.02 -19.87 -41.73
N VAL A 513 12.95 -19.03 -41.29
CA VAL A 513 12.74 -17.58 -41.09
C VAL A 513 13.23 -16.78 -42.30
N ASP A 514 12.37 -15.96 -42.91
CA ASP A 514 12.71 -15.25 -44.15
C ASP A 514 13.60 -14.00 -43.96
N GLY A 515 13.65 -13.47 -42.73
CA GLY A 515 14.61 -12.48 -42.24
C GLY A 515 15.38 -12.97 -41.01
N VAL A 516 15.94 -12.08 -40.19
CA VAL A 516 16.88 -12.40 -39.10
C VAL A 516 16.20 -12.27 -37.74
N PRO A 517 16.13 -13.33 -36.91
CA PRO A 517 15.81 -13.21 -35.49
C PRO A 517 16.85 -12.32 -34.78
N TYR A 518 16.36 -11.44 -33.93
CA TYR A 518 17.18 -10.59 -33.06
C TYR A 518 17.26 -11.14 -31.65
N ASP A 519 16.16 -11.69 -31.15
CA ASP A 519 16.05 -12.30 -29.82
C ASP A 519 15.07 -13.48 -29.82
N ILE A 520 15.23 -14.41 -28.87
CA ILE A 520 14.42 -15.63 -28.71
C ILE A 520 14.28 -16.02 -27.23
N ASP A 521 13.13 -16.59 -26.88
CA ASP A 521 12.81 -17.11 -25.54
C ASP A 521 12.02 -18.43 -25.71
N ALA A 522 12.33 -19.48 -24.95
CA ALA A 522 11.86 -20.85 -25.18
C ALA A 522 11.04 -21.49 -24.02
N ALA A 523 10.14 -20.73 -23.40
CA ALA A 523 9.26 -21.22 -22.33
C ALA A 523 8.03 -22.04 -22.80
N ASP A 524 7.41 -22.77 -21.86
CA ASP A 524 6.03 -23.30 -21.89
C ASP A 524 5.54 -24.01 -23.17
N GLY A 525 6.41 -24.82 -23.79
CA GLY A 525 6.09 -25.58 -24.99
C GLY A 525 6.48 -24.91 -26.31
N ARG A 526 7.07 -23.72 -26.25
CA ARG A 526 7.15 -22.77 -27.35
C ARG A 526 8.56 -22.23 -27.53
N VAL A 527 8.76 -21.51 -28.62
CA VAL A 527 9.83 -20.53 -28.78
C VAL A 527 9.19 -19.28 -29.35
N TYR A 528 9.25 -18.19 -28.60
CA TYR A 528 8.92 -16.85 -29.07
C TYR A 528 10.12 -16.32 -29.82
N VAL A 529 9.87 -15.73 -30.99
CA VAL A 529 10.93 -15.30 -31.91
C VAL A 529 10.63 -13.89 -32.32
N VAL A 530 11.53 -12.96 -32.01
CA VAL A 530 11.44 -11.57 -32.46
C VAL A 530 12.61 -11.20 -33.36
N GLY A 531 12.42 -10.24 -34.26
CA GLY A 531 13.50 -9.75 -35.12
C GLY A 531 13.04 -9.03 -36.37
N SER A 532 13.94 -8.96 -37.36
CA SER A 532 13.71 -8.30 -38.65
C SER A 532 13.40 -9.34 -39.73
N PHE A 533 12.17 -9.83 -39.73
CA PHE A 533 11.63 -10.80 -40.70
C PHE A 533 10.16 -10.51 -41.07
N ASN A 534 9.71 -11.01 -42.22
CA ASN A 534 8.30 -10.94 -42.62
C ASN A 534 7.51 -12.19 -42.19
N GLY A 535 8.15 -13.36 -42.04
CA GLY A 535 7.46 -14.57 -41.60
C GLY A 535 8.30 -15.82 -41.38
N VAL A 536 7.72 -16.74 -40.62
CA VAL A 536 8.28 -18.07 -40.30
C VAL A 536 7.45 -19.16 -41.00
N ASN A 537 8.14 -20.11 -41.63
CA ASN A 537 7.55 -21.22 -42.41
C ASN A 537 6.60 -20.81 -43.56
N GLY A 538 6.59 -19.54 -43.95
CA GLY A 538 5.72 -18.98 -44.99
C GLY A 538 4.40 -18.40 -44.50
N ASN A 539 4.23 -18.22 -43.18
CA ASN A 539 3.21 -17.35 -42.60
C ASN A 539 3.64 -15.87 -42.73
N ASP A 540 2.78 -14.93 -42.32
CA ASP A 540 2.97 -13.47 -42.45
C ASP A 540 2.97 -12.86 -41.04
N ASP A 541 4.11 -13.03 -40.36
CA ASP A 541 4.27 -12.89 -38.90
C ASP A 541 4.97 -11.58 -38.49
N ARG A 542 5.67 -10.94 -39.44
CA ARG A 542 6.18 -9.55 -39.35
C ARG A 542 6.90 -9.21 -38.05
N GLY A 543 8.02 -9.90 -37.83
CA GLY A 543 8.98 -9.61 -36.76
C GLY A 543 8.62 -10.20 -35.40
N VAL A 544 7.51 -10.93 -35.27
CA VAL A 544 7.11 -11.70 -34.08
C VAL A 544 6.47 -13.02 -34.50
N SER A 545 6.97 -14.16 -34.06
CA SER A 545 6.35 -15.46 -34.35
C SER A 545 6.55 -16.44 -33.21
N THR A 546 5.53 -17.25 -32.91
CA THR A 546 5.59 -18.30 -31.88
C THR A 546 5.61 -19.67 -32.53
N VAL A 547 6.62 -20.49 -32.26
CA VAL A 547 6.75 -21.87 -32.81
C VAL A 547 6.71 -22.93 -31.71
N ASP A 548 6.25 -24.13 -32.04
CA ASP A 548 6.37 -25.30 -31.16
C ASP A 548 7.85 -25.68 -30.96
N TRP A 549 8.27 -25.83 -29.71
CA TRP A 549 9.67 -26.04 -29.32
C TRP A 549 10.27 -27.36 -29.80
N ASN A 550 9.47 -28.35 -30.21
CA ASN A 550 9.93 -29.65 -30.69
C ASN A 550 10.15 -29.71 -32.21
N THR A 551 9.35 -28.96 -32.96
CA THR A 551 9.19 -29.11 -34.42
C THR A 551 9.45 -27.84 -35.21
N GLY A 552 9.44 -26.68 -34.54
CA GLY A 552 9.59 -25.38 -35.19
C GLY A 552 8.39 -24.98 -36.05
N THR A 553 7.22 -25.64 -35.91
CA THR A 553 6.00 -25.23 -36.62
C THR A 553 5.35 -24.02 -35.93
N VAL A 554 4.95 -23.01 -36.69
CA VAL A 554 4.24 -21.83 -36.16
C VAL A 554 2.92 -22.25 -35.53
N ILE A 555 2.66 -21.79 -34.31
CA ILE A 555 1.44 -22.09 -33.57
C ILE A 555 0.35 -21.11 -34.01
N ALA A 556 -0.69 -21.63 -34.65
CA ALA A 556 -1.72 -20.80 -35.28
C ALA A 556 -2.56 -20.03 -34.25
N GLY A 557 -2.46 -18.70 -34.27
CA GLY A 557 -3.16 -17.78 -33.37
C GLY A 557 -2.20 -16.98 -32.47
N LEU A 558 -0.97 -17.46 -32.26
CA LEU A 558 -0.01 -16.86 -31.34
C LEU A 558 0.93 -15.88 -32.04
N ALA A 559 0.39 -14.75 -32.48
CA ALA A 559 1.14 -13.62 -33.03
C ALA A 559 0.35 -12.30 -32.86
N PRO A 560 1.01 -11.13 -32.78
CA PRO A 560 0.36 -9.84 -32.55
C PRO A 560 -0.81 -9.54 -33.51
N ALA A 561 -1.98 -9.28 -32.92
CA ALA A 561 -3.13 -8.75 -33.65
C ALA A 561 -2.99 -7.26 -34.01
N VAL A 562 -2.08 -6.54 -33.35
CA VAL A 562 -1.86 -5.09 -33.49
C VAL A 562 -0.38 -4.82 -33.78
N TYR A 563 -0.12 -3.97 -34.79
CA TYR A 563 1.20 -3.53 -35.21
C TYR A 563 1.29 -2.01 -35.12
N THR A 564 2.33 -1.49 -34.48
CA THR A 564 2.56 -0.05 -34.23
C THR A 564 2.70 0.78 -35.51
N THR A 565 3.12 0.14 -36.61
CA THR A 565 3.43 0.80 -37.88
C THR A 565 3.04 -0.04 -39.09
N SER A 566 2.69 0.63 -40.19
CA SER A 566 2.41 -0.01 -41.49
C SER A 566 3.63 -0.07 -42.42
N ASN A 567 4.78 0.46 -41.97
CA ASN A 567 6.03 0.39 -42.69
C ASN A 567 6.80 -0.89 -42.31
N SER A 568 6.86 -1.88 -43.21
CA SER A 568 7.57 -3.13 -42.95
C SER A 568 9.07 -2.98 -42.70
N SER A 569 9.69 -1.84 -43.04
CA SER A 569 11.09 -1.55 -42.63
C SER A 569 11.24 -1.18 -41.15
N ARG A 570 10.15 -1.23 -40.37
CA ARG A 570 10.03 -0.88 -38.95
C ARG A 570 9.08 -1.83 -38.21
N GLN A 571 8.75 -2.98 -38.80
CA GLN A 571 7.99 -4.04 -38.13
C GLN A 571 8.94 -5.06 -37.51
N TYR A 572 10.12 -4.61 -37.04
CA TYR A 572 11.01 -5.45 -36.25
C TYR A 572 10.72 -5.26 -34.77
N GLN A 573 10.85 -6.34 -34.01
CA GLN A 573 10.97 -6.30 -32.57
C GLN A 573 12.39 -6.78 -32.22
N GLN A 574 12.87 -6.37 -31.05
CA GLN A 574 14.28 -6.39 -30.69
C GLN A 574 14.56 -7.34 -29.52
N ALA A 575 13.64 -7.40 -28.54
CA ALA A 575 13.74 -8.26 -27.36
C ALA A 575 12.40 -8.91 -27.01
N VAL A 576 12.44 -10.07 -26.35
CA VAL A 576 11.28 -10.84 -25.87
C VAL A 576 11.63 -11.60 -24.56
N ILE A 577 10.65 -11.79 -23.68
CA ILE A 577 10.75 -12.69 -22.52
C ILE A 577 9.34 -13.22 -22.15
N ALA A 578 9.23 -14.50 -21.81
CA ALA A 578 8.00 -15.04 -21.22
C ALA A 578 8.05 -14.94 -19.69
N VAL A 579 6.93 -14.51 -19.09
CA VAL A 579 6.82 -14.24 -17.66
C VAL A 579 5.45 -14.70 -17.16
N GLY A 580 5.39 -15.87 -16.52
CA GLY A 580 4.14 -16.44 -16.01
C GLY A 580 3.16 -16.76 -17.15
N ASP A 581 1.97 -16.16 -17.13
CA ASP A 581 0.98 -16.27 -18.22
C ASP A 581 1.07 -15.14 -19.26
N GLU A 582 2.21 -14.45 -19.33
CA GLU A 582 2.46 -13.31 -20.23
C GLU A 582 3.70 -13.46 -21.12
N VAL A 583 3.69 -12.75 -22.25
CA VAL A 583 4.84 -12.54 -23.13
C VAL A 583 5.10 -11.04 -23.26
N TRP A 584 6.24 -10.61 -22.75
CA TRP A 584 6.73 -9.24 -22.85
C TRP A 584 7.64 -9.11 -24.08
N GLN A 585 7.42 -8.10 -24.91
CA GLN A 585 8.24 -7.87 -26.11
C GLN A 585 8.30 -6.38 -26.47
N GLY A 586 9.36 -5.97 -27.16
CA GLY A 586 9.49 -4.59 -27.59
C GLY A 586 10.52 -4.36 -28.69
N GLY A 587 10.55 -3.15 -29.23
CA GLY A 587 11.51 -2.77 -30.26
C GLY A 587 11.07 -1.55 -31.06
N SER A 588 10.94 -1.71 -32.39
CA SER A 588 10.84 -0.59 -33.32
C SER A 588 9.59 0.27 -33.18
N GLU A 589 9.77 1.58 -33.34
CA GLU A 589 8.76 2.60 -33.06
C GLU A 589 8.45 2.66 -31.55
N HIS A 590 9.52 2.55 -30.75
CA HIS A 590 9.56 2.87 -29.32
C HIS A 590 8.65 2.04 -28.38
N ASN A 591 8.20 0.86 -28.80
CA ASN A 591 7.16 0.12 -28.08
C ASN A 591 7.70 -0.97 -27.13
N THR A 592 7.02 -1.11 -25.99
CA THR A 592 6.96 -2.32 -25.16
C THR A 592 5.49 -2.74 -25.11
N HIS A 593 5.20 -4.00 -25.42
CA HIS A 593 3.86 -4.57 -25.34
C HIS A 593 3.89 -5.84 -24.49
N VAL A 594 2.84 -6.03 -23.70
CA VAL A 594 2.59 -7.23 -22.90
C VAL A 594 1.39 -7.95 -23.49
N TYR A 595 1.55 -9.23 -23.80
CA TYR A 595 0.51 -10.08 -24.37
C TYR A 595 0.20 -11.24 -23.43
N ALA A 596 -1.07 -11.65 -23.35
CA ALA A 596 -1.45 -12.87 -22.65
C ALA A 596 -0.96 -14.08 -23.46
N ASP A 597 -0.20 -14.98 -22.83
CA ASP A 597 0.41 -16.13 -23.51
C ASP A 597 -0.65 -17.05 -24.16
N ALA A 598 -1.81 -17.21 -23.52
CA ALA A 598 -2.84 -18.15 -23.92
C ALA A 598 -3.44 -17.88 -25.32
N ASP A 599 -3.48 -16.62 -25.78
CA ASP A 599 -4.05 -16.23 -27.07
C ASP A 599 -3.38 -15.05 -27.79
N TYR A 600 -2.27 -14.52 -27.25
CA TYR A 600 -1.54 -13.35 -27.77
C TYR A 600 -2.40 -12.07 -27.88
N SER A 601 -3.45 -11.95 -27.06
CA SER A 601 -4.19 -10.70 -26.89
C SER A 601 -3.36 -9.68 -26.09
N LEU A 602 -3.46 -8.40 -26.46
CA LEU A 602 -2.72 -7.32 -25.80
C LEU A 602 -3.32 -7.04 -24.42
N VAL A 603 -2.49 -7.14 -23.37
CA VAL A 603 -2.83 -6.86 -21.97
C VAL A 603 -2.48 -5.42 -21.60
N LYS A 604 -1.25 -5.01 -21.91
CA LYS A 604 -0.70 -3.69 -21.57
C LYS A 604 0.23 -3.20 -22.68
N SER A 605 0.38 -1.89 -22.81
CA SER A 605 1.39 -1.29 -23.69
C SER A 605 2.05 -0.07 -23.06
N HIS A 606 3.28 0.20 -23.51
CA HIS A 606 4.06 1.35 -23.09
C HIS A 606 4.86 1.89 -24.28
N VAL A 607 4.96 3.21 -24.41
CA VAL A 607 5.82 3.87 -25.41
C VAL A 607 6.84 4.74 -24.70
N THR A 608 8.13 4.46 -24.87
CA THR A 608 9.19 5.30 -24.29
C THR A 608 9.61 6.43 -25.24
N SER A 609 10.16 7.52 -24.73
CA SER A 609 10.46 8.70 -25.54
C SER A 609 11.82 9.33 -25.20
N GLY A 610 12.37 10.06 -26.18
CA GLY A 610 13.73 10.57 -26.15
C GLY A 610 14.44 10.28 -27.48
N ARG A 611 15.74 10.03 -27.43
CA ARG A 611 16.56 9.70 -28.61
C ARG A 611 16.58 8.19 -28.89
N GLY A 612 15.52 7.69 -29.50
CA GLY A 612 15.46 6.30 -30.02
C GLY A 612 14.95 5.31 -28.98
N GLY A 613 13.79 5.55 -28.41
CA GLY A 613 13.15 4.75 -27.34
C GLY A 613 12.73 3.33 -27.71
N ASP A 614 13.30 2.75 -28.76
CA ASP A 614 13.15 1.34 -29.10
C ASP A 614 13.70 0.48 -27.96
N THR A 615 12.90 -0.46 -27.46
CA THR A 615 13.27 -1.42 -26.39
C THR A 615 14.39 -2.35 -26.85
N GLN A 616 15.34 -2.69 -25.96
CA GLN A 616 16.58 -3.42 -26.30
C GLN A 616 16.78 -4.74 -25.56
N ALA A 617 16.40 -4.85 -24.29
CA ALA A 617 16.55 -6.06 -23.48
C ALA A 617 15.50 -6.10 -22.35
N PHE A 618 15.26 -7.29 -21.82
CA PHE A 618 14.48 -7.52 -20.60
C PHE A 618 15.29 -8.33 -19.57
N ALA A 619 14.89 -8.27 -18.31
CA ALA A 619 15.25 -9.23 -17.27
C ALA A 619 14.14 -9.26 -16.20
N GLN A 620 14.01 -10.36 -15.46
CA GLN A 620 13.05 -10.47 -14.35
C GLN A 620 13.78 -10.72 -13.02
N ILE A 621 13.34 -10.06 -11.95
CA ILE A 621 13.74 -10.33 -10.55
C ILE A 621 12.49 -10.18 -9.67
N ASP A 622 12.18 -11.17 -8.85
CA ASP A 622 11.18 -11.14 -7.76
C ASP A 622 9.85 -10.43 -8.12
N GLY A 623 9.18 -10.89 -9.18
CA GLY A 623 7.89 -10.34 -9.61
C GLY A 623 7.97 -8.97 -10.31
N THR A 624 9.17 -8.45 -10.54
CA THR A 624 9.42 -7.22 -11.33
C THR A 624 10.07 -7.56 -12.66
N VAL A 625 9.52 -7.05 -13.76
CA VAL A 625 10.18 -7.02 -15.07
C VAL A 625 10.94 -5.70 -15.22
N TYR A 626 12.20 -5.80 -15.61
CA TYR A 626 13.04 -4.67 -15.98
C TYR A 626 13.18 -4.65 -17.50
N GLN A 627 12.91 -3.50 -18.11
CA GLN A 627 12.92 -3.32 -19.57
C GLN A 627 13.85 -2.16 -19.92
N SER A 628 14.81 -2.38 -20.82
CA SER A 628 15.74 -1.33 -21.29
C SER A 628 15.33 -0.78 -22.67
N SER A 629 15.68 0.48 -22.95
CA SER A 629 15.52 1.13 -24.25
C SER A 629 16.49 2.30 -24.39
N HIS A 630 16.66 2.89 -25.59
CA HIS A 630 17.35 4.19 -25.69
C HIS A 630 16.43 5.39 -25.32
N GLY A 631 15.31 5.11 -24.63
CA GLY A 631 14.39 6.10 -24.09
C GLY A 631 15.02 6.82 -22.89
N ASN A 632 14.88 8.14 -22.83
CA ASN A 632 15.53 8.94 -21.80
C ASN A 632 14.82 10.26 -21.49
N SER A 633 13.52 10.35 -21.76
CA SER A 633 12.69 11.52 -21.47
C SER A 633 11.46 11.13 -20.67
N TRP A 634 10.54 10.37 -21.27
CA TRP A 634 9.25 10.02 -20.67
C TRP A 634 8.80 8.63 -21.12
N ILE A 635 8.04 7.93 -20.29
CA ILE A 635 7.26 6.74 -20.67
C ILE A 635 5.77 7.10 -20.69
N TYR A 636 5.02 6.55 -21.65
CA TYR A 636 3.58 6.73 -21.80
C TYR A 636 2.89 5.37 -21.68
N GLU A 637 1.99 5.21 -20.71
CA GLU A 637 1.21 3.97 -20.55
C GLU A 637 -0.02 3.94 -21.48
N ASP A 638 -0.36 2.73 -21.94
CA ASP A 638 -1.50 2.42 -22.82
C ASP A 638 -1.45 3.10 -24.20
N ALA A 639 -0.32 3.73 -24.54
CA ALA A 639 0.00 4.22 -25.87
C ALA A 639 0.40 3.06 -26.80
N MET A 640 0.10 3.19 -28.10
CA MET A 640 0.43 2.17 -29.12
C MET A 640 1.26 2.69 -30.29
N THR A 641 1.33 4.01 -30.52
CA THR A 641 1.98 4.54 -31.74
C THR A 641 3.10 5.55 -31.49
N TRP A 642 4.14 5.45 -32.30
CA TRP A 642 5.20 6.44 -32.44
C TRP A 642 5.72 6.47 -33.89
N PRO A 643 6.26 7.60 -34.39
CA PRO A 643 6.22 8.94 -33.80
C PRO A 643 4.83 9.59 -33.97
N GLY A 644 4.34 10.15 -32.87
CA GLY A 644 2.94 10.60 -32.74
C GLY A 644 2.14 9.55 -32.00
N LEU A 645 1.93 9.79 -30.71
CA LEU A 645 1.07 8.99 -29.84
C LEU A 645 -0.38 9.06 -30.34
N ASP A 646 -1.20 8.11 -29.91
CA ASP A 646 -2.60 7.97 -30.28
C ASP A 646 -3.53 8.30 -29.10
N ASP A 647 -3.36 7.57 -28.00
CA ASP A 647 -3.91 7.84 -26.68
C ASP A 647 -2.84 7.45 -25.63
N TYR A 648 -3.08 7.73 -24.35
CA TYR A 648 -2.30 7.23 -23.21
C TYR A 648 -3.06 7.49 -21.92
N SER A 649 -2.89 6.63 -20.90
CA SER A 649 -3.51 6.80 -19.58
C SER A 649 -2.65 7.61 -18.61
N ARG A 650 -1.33 7.42 -18.68
CA ARG A 650 -0.33 7.95 -17.74
C ARG A 650 0.94 8.36 -18.48
N VAL A 651 1.70 9.31 -17.92
CA VAL A 651 3.04 9.68 -18.39
C VAL A 651 3.94 10.08 -17.22
N ASP A 652 5.15 9.54 -17.16
CA ASP A 652 6.12 9.74 -16.07
C ASP A 652 7.55 9.94 -16.64
N ASP A 653 8.53 10.26 -15.79
CA ASP A 653 9.95 10.23 -16.18
C ASP A 653 10.42 8.81 -16.57
N TYR A 654 11.41 8.71 -17.45
CA TYR A 654 12.04 7.44 -17.82
C TYR A 654 13.52 7.62 -18.20
N LYS A 655 14.40 6.72 -17.72
CA LYS A 655 15.86 6.76 -17.96
C LYS A 655 16.48 5.41 -18.27
N TRP A 656 16.49 5.06 -19.55
CA TRP A 656 17.19 3.92 -20.16
C TRP A 656 16.68 2.54 -19.74
N VAL A 657 16.24 2.37 -18.49
CA VAL A 657 15.57 1.17 -17.97
C VAL A 657 14.39 1.62 -17.10
N GLY A 658 13.28 0.89 -17.20
CA GLY A 658 12.15 0.99 -16.27
C GLY A 658 11.94 -0.32 -15.52
N ALA A 659 11.34 -0.23 -14.34
CA ALA A 659 10.87 -1.37 -13.55
C ALA A 659 9.34 -1.42 -13.61
N PHE A 660 8.79 -2.61 -13.79
CA PHE A 660 7.36 -2.85 -14.00
C PHE A 660 6.91 -4.02 -13.11
N ASP A 661 5.83 -3.83 -12.37
CA ASP A 661 5.24 -4.88 -11.53
C ASP A 661 4.48 -5.90 -12.39
N VAL A 662 4.71 -7.20 -12.21
CA VAL A 662 4.06 -8.25 -13.03
C VAL A 662 2.57 -8.42 -12.68
N ALA A 663 2.13 -8.09 -11.46
CA ALA A 663 0.75 -8.25 -11.04
C ALA A 663 -0.19 -7.21 -11.67
N ASP A 664 0.25 -5.96 -11.90
CA ASP A 664 -0.58 -4.90 -12.51
C ASP A 664 -0.03 -4.28 -13.82
N ARG A 665 1.22 -4.60 -14.19
CA ARG A 665 1.90 -4.19 -15.43
C ARG A 665 2.14 -2.67 -15.52
N THR A 666 2.02 -1.95 -14.41
CA THR A 666 2.32 -0.51 -14.33
C THR A 666 3.81 -0.25 -14.22
N TYR A 667 4.24 0.92 -14.68
CA TYR A 667 5.59 1.43 -14.49
C TYR A 667 5.76 1.99 -13.07
N SER A 668 6.89 1.73 -12.42
CA SER A 668 7.24 2.29 -11.11
C SER A 668 7.96 3.65 -11.24
N PRO A 669 7.28 4.80 -11.03
CA PRO A 669 7.90 6.14 -11.18
C PRO A 669 8.84 6.50 -10.02
N THR A 670 8.82 5.72 -8.93
CA THR A 670 9.71 5.91 -7.77
C THR A 670 11.08 5.26 -7.98
N TRP A 671 11.25 4.43 -9.03
CA TRP A 671 12.53 3.83 -9.39
C TRP A 671 13.05 4.37 -10.74
N VAL A 672 14.16 5.12 -10.68
CA VAL A 672 14.84 5.67 -11.85
C VAL A 672 16.36 5.51 -11.69
N PRO A 673 17.03 4.63 -12.47
CA PRO A 673 18.43 4.29 -12.23
C PRO A 673 19.38 5.45 -12.58
N SER A 674 20.31 5.75 -11.67
CA SER A 674 21.14 6.96 -11.71
C SER A 674 22.33 6.89 -12.70
N LEU A 675 22.05 6.74 -14.00
CA LEU A 675 23.04 6.46 -15.07
C LEU A 675 23.24 7.58 -16.11
N ASN A 676 24.29 7.46 -16.92
CA ASN A 676 24.48 8.28 -18.14
C ASN A 676 25.36 7.57 -19.20
N SER A 677 24.98 7.77 -20.46
CA SER A 677 25.54 7.19 -21.70
C SER A 677 26.70 7.99 -22.32
N ALA A 678 27.60 7.32 -23.05
CA ALA A 678 28.68 7.92 -23.85
C ALA A 678 28.21 8.52 -25.19
N TYR A 679 27.50 7.71 -25.95
CA TYR A 679 27.18 7.87 -27.38
C TYR A 679 25.67 8.01 -27.61
N THR A 680 24.88 7.97 -26.54
CA THR A 680 23.40 7.92 -26.49
C THR A 680 22.81 6.60 -26.97
N GLU A 681 23.61 5.52 -26.89
CA GLU A 681 23.17 4.14 -27.16
C GLU A 681 22.48 3.52 -25.94
N GLY A 682 22.78 3.96 -24.72
CA GLY A 682 22.04 3.54 -23.52
C GLY A 682 22.36 2.12 -23.07
N VAL A 683 21.32 1.38 -22.63
CA VAL A 683 21.44 0.04 -22.04
C VAL A 683 20.93 -1.01 -23.03
N TRP A 684 21.86 -1.78 -23.57
CA TRP A 684 21.65 -2.81 -24.59
C TRP A 684 21.55 -4.23 -24.01
N ALA A 685 21.96 -4.43 -22.76
CA ALA A 685 21.90 -5.71 -22.08
C ALA A 685 21.36 -5.54 -20.65
N LEU A 686 20.46 -6.44 -20.26
CA LEU A 686 20.04 -6.65 -18.88
C LEU A 686 20.31 -8.12 -18.53
N HIS A 687 20.69 -8.39 -17.27
CA HIS A 687 20.89 -9.76 -16.78
C HIS A 687 20.67 -9.82 -15.27
N ALA A 688 19.79 -10.71 -14.81
CA ALA A 688 19.61 -10.99 -13.39
C ALA A 688 20.64 -12.04 -12.95
N ASP A 689 21.46 -11.73 -11.93
CA ASP A 689 22.33 -12.73 -11.31
C ASP A 689 21.64 -13.49 -10.16
N VAL A 690 22.27 -14.58 -9.74
CA VAL A 690 21.73 -15.50 -8.73
C VAL A 690 21.68 -14.95 -7.30
N ASP A 691 22.10 -13.71 -7.08
CA ASP A 691 21.94 -12.98 -5.81
C ASP A 691 20.79 -11.97 -5.87
N GLY A 692 20.01 -11.93 -6.95
CA GLY A 692 18.95 -10.93 -7.17
C GLY A 692 19.50 -9.56 -7.61
N CYS A 693 20.73 -9.48 -8.13
CA CYS A 693 21.30 -8.23 -8.61
C CYS A 693 21.19 -8.09 -10.13
N LEU A 694 20.74 -6.92 -10.58
CA LEU A 694 20.54 -6.58 -11.99
C LEU A 694 21.81 -5.97 -12.61
N TRP A 695 22.33 -6.61 -13.65
CA TRP A 695 23.44 -6.12 -14.45
C TRP A 695 22.95 -5.35 -15.67
N PHE A 696 23.53 -4.18 -15.91
CA PHE A 696 23.24 -3.30 -17.03
C PHE A 696 24.48 -3.22 -17.92
N GLY A 697 24.33 -3.39 -19.23
CA GLY A 697 25.40 -3.32 -20.21
C GLY A 697 25.07 -2.38 -21.36
N GLY A 698 26.06 -1.64 -21.85
CA GLY A 698 25.89 -0.70 -22.96
C GLY A 698 27.00 0.33 -22.99
N ASP A 699 26.66 1.61 -23.19
CA ASP A 699 27.62 2.73 -23.33
C ASP A 699 27.81 3.56 -22.03
N ILE A 700 27.63 2.93 -20.86
CA ILE A 700 27.56 3.57 -19.54
C ILE A 700 28.92 4.20 -19.14
N LEU A 701 28.94 5.50 -18.77
CA LEU A 701 30.16 6.24 -18.34
C LEU A 701 30.12 6.77 -16.89
N GLY A 702 29.34 6.14 -16.01
CA GLY A 702 29.27 6.49 -14.60
C GLY A 702 27.86 6.58 -14.05
N GLY A 703 27.78 6.77 -12.74
CA GLY A 703 26.55 6.70 -11.95
C GLY A 703 26.14 8.02 -11.29
N PRO A 704 25.65 8.00 -10.02
CA PRO A 704 25.27 9.19 -9.25
C PRO A 704 26.48 10.10 -8.92
N TYR A 705 26.22 11.23 -8.25
CA TYR A 705 27.27 12.09 -7.69
C TYR A 705 27.57 11.77 -6.23
N VAL A 706 28.78 11.31 -5.94
CA VAL A 706 29.31 10.99 -4.61
C VAL A 706 30.42 11.99 -4.26
N GLY A 707 30.33 12.63 -3.09
CA GLY A 707 31.30 13.65 -2.66
C GLY A 707 31.44 14.87 -3.58
N GLY A 708 30.49 15.10 -4.49
CA GLY A 708 30.55 16.15 -5.51
C GLY A 708 31.39 15.78 -6.76
N GLN A 709 31.82 14.53 -6.89
CA GLN A 709 32.31 13.95 -8.14
C GLN A 709 31.33 12.87 -8.62
N ARG A 710 31.44 12.44 -9.88
CA ARG A 710 30.57 11.40 -10.43
C ARG A 710 31.15 10.02 -10.13
N GLN A 711 30.34 9.09 -9.63
CA GLN A 711 30.72 7.68 -9.49
C GLN A 711 31.13 7.15 -10.86
N TYR A 712 32.24 6.42 -10.88
CA TYR A 712 32.80 5.91 -12.11
C TYR A 712 32.21 4.55 -12.46
N LEU A 713 31.84 4.36 -13.73
CA LEU A 713 31.38 3.09 -14.33
C LEU A 713 31.91 3.07 -15.77
N GLU A 714 32.06 1.87 -16.34
CA GLU A 714 32.73 1.68 -17.63
C GLU A 714 32.09 0.54 -18.43
N SER A 715 31.11 0.94 -19.24
CA SER A 715 30.29 0.11 -20.14
C SER A 715 29.35 -0.91 -19.48
N PHE A 716 29.52 -1.22 -18.19
CA PHE A 716 28.56 -1.98 -17.40
C PHE A 716 28.44 -1.48 -15.95
N SER A 717 27.41 -1.95 -15.26
CA SER A 717 27.17 -1.71 -13.82
C SER A 717 26.23 -2.76 -13.20
N LYS A 718 26.44 -3.08 -11.92
CA LYS A 718 25.58 -3.94 -11.10
C LYS A 718 24.67 -3.07 -10.20
N PHE A 719 23.42 -3.47 -10.04
CA PHE A 719 22.47 -2.89 -9.10
C PHE A 719 21.86 -4.03 -8.28
N CYS A 720 22.28 -4.20 -7.03
CA CYS A 720 21.66 -5.18 -6.15
C CYS A 720 20.30 -4.70 -5.64
N GLN A 721 19.50 -5.62 -5.07
CA GLN A 721 18.23 -5.30 -4.41
C GLN A 721 18.43 -4.19 -3.38
N ARG A 722 17.49 -3.24 -3.30
CA ARG A 722 17.49 -2.25 -2.21
C ARG A 722 17.18 -2.94 -0.89
N ASP A 723 17.60 -2.32 0.21
CA ASP A 723 17.21 -2.76 1.54
C ASP A 723 15.67 -2.75 1.70
N ILE A 724 15.13 -3.89 2.12
CA ILE A 724 13.71 -4.13 2.39
C ILE A 724 13.47 -4.73 3.79
N GLN A 725 14.52 -4.96 4.60
CA GLN A 725 14.34 -5.53 5.93
C GLN A 725 14.14 -4.40 6.94
N ALA A 726 13.22 -4.59 7.89
CA ALA A 726 13.02 -3.60 8.94
C ALA A 726 14.12 -3.70 10.01
N PRO A 727 14.68 -2.56 10.49
CA PRO A 727 15.61 -2.58 11.61
C PRO A 727 14.90 -3.15 12.85
N THR A 728 15.67 -3.76 13.74
CA THR A 728 15.14 -4.41 14.95
C THR A 728 14.38 -3.43 15.88
N VAL A 729 13.36 -3.92 16.58
CA VAL A 729 12.56 -3.13 17.53
C VAL A 729 13.44 -2.58 18.67
N PRO A 730 13.37 -1.28 19.01
CA PRO A 730 14.12 -0.69 20.12
C PRO A 730 13.86 -1.40 21.46
N THR A 731 14.92 -1.77 22.18
CA THR A 731 14.80 -2.55 23.43
C THR A 731 15.05 -1.71 24.69
N ASN A 732 14.65 -2.22 25.86
CA ASN A 732 14.76 -1.54 27.17
C ASN A 732 14.14 -0.13 27.21
N ALA A 733 13.13 0.12 26.38
CA ALA A 733 12.48 1.41 26.30
C ALA A 733 11.69 1.73 27.58
N SER A 734 11.73 3.00 28.00
CA SER A 734 11.04 3.49 29.19
C SER A 734 10.74 4.98 29.08
N VAL A 735 9.71 5.42 29.83
CA VAL A 735 9.29 6.83 29.93
C VAL A 735 9.32 7.27 31.40
N THR A 736 9.63 8.54 31.66
CA THR A 736 9.64 9.13 33.01
C THR A 736 9.26 10.61 32.95
N THR A 737 8.22 11.01 33.69
CA THR A 737 7.77 12.41 33.74
C THR A 737 8.76 13.31 34.46
N LEU A 738 9.07 14.45 33.87
CA LEU A 738 10.04 15.42 34.37
C LEU A 738 9.38 16.46 35.29
N ASN A 739 10.02 16.67 36.44
CA ASN A 739 9.53 17.57 37.48
C ASN A 739 9.33 19.02 36.97
N GLY A 740 8.24 19.64 37.41
CA GLY A 740 7.95 21.05 37.14
C GLY A 740 7.26 21.35 35.81
N GLY A 741 6.71 20.33 35.13
CA GLY A 741 6.05 20.49 33.84
C GLY A 741 7.04 20.61 32.67
N ALA A 742 8.17 19.90 32.76
CA ALA A 742 9.21 19.86 31.74
C ALA A 742 9.01 18.71 30.73
N GLY A 743 7.80 18.15 30.65
CA GLY A 743 7.44 17.06 29.75
C GLY A 743 7.82 15.66 30.25
N ASN A 744 7.98 14.72 29.32
CA ASN A 744 8.37 13.33 29.57
C ASN A 744 9.74 13.03 28.92
N GLN A 745 10.63 12.37 29.67
CA GLN A 745 11.87 11.81 29.16
C GLN A 745 11.63 10.37 28.71
N LEU A 746 12.08 10.03 27.50
CA LEU A 746 12.16 8.67 27.00
C LEU A 746 13.62 8.25 26.84
N THR A 747 13.91 6.97 27.08
CA THR A 747 15.22 6.32 26.84
C THR A 747 15.03 4.88 26.41
N TRP A 748 15.90 4.39 25.51
CA TRP A 748 15.91 3.01 24.99
C TRP A 748 17.34 2.50 24.81
N SER A 749 17.51 1.32 24.21
CA SER A 749 18.80 0.76 23.74
C SER A 749 18.84 0.75 22.22
N ASP A 750 20.04 0.80 21.64
CA ASP A 750 20.19 0.84 20.19
C ASP A 750 19.64 -0.42 19.51
N SER A 751 19.00 -0.21 18.37
CA SER A 751 18.62 -1.25 17.42
C SER A 751 19.83 -1.69 16.59
N THR A 752 19.77 -2.89 16.05
CA THR A 752 20.58 -3.38 14.94
C THR A 752 19.76 -3.50 13.65
N ASP A 753 20.48 -3.61 12.55
CA ASP A 753 20.05 -3.62 11.16
C ASP A 753 21.07 -4.47 10.39
N ASP A 754 20.69 -5.12 9.30
CA ASP A 754 21.60 -5.84 8.41
C ASP A 754 22.14 -4.94 7.28
N PHE A 755 21.45 -3.85 6.94
CA PHE A 755 21.99 -2.84 6.05
C PHE A 755 22.95 -1.87 6.78
N PRO A 756 24.11 -1.49 6.19
CA PRO A 756 25.11 -0.69 6.88
C PRO A 756 24.82 0.82 6.86
N GLY A 757 24.28 1.39 7.94
CA GLY A 757 24.22 2.84 8.09
C GLY A 757 23.86 3.39 9.48
N PHE A 758 23.23 4.57 9.49
CA PHE A 758 22.81 5.26 10.71
C PHE A 758 21.31 5.09 10.94
N ILE A 759 20.95 4.21 11.86
CA ILE A 759 19.58 4.06 12.35
C ILE A 759 19.15 5.35 13.08
N GLY A 760 17.98 5.87 12.71
CA GLY A 760 17.25 6.87 13.46
C GLY A 760 16.08 6.26 14.24
N TYR A 761 15.46 7.04 15.12
CA TYR A 761 14.30 6.61 15.90
C TYR A 761 13.16 7.63 15.81
N GLU A 762 11.93 7.13 15.72
CA GLU A 762 10.70 7.93 15.82
C GLU A 762 10.01 7.64 17.16
N VAL A 763 9.71 8.69 17.92
CA VAL A 763 8.88 8.62 19.12
C VAL A 763 7.44 8.96 18.77
N LEU A 764 6.55 8.03 19.07
CA LEU A 764 5.11 8.18 18.92
C LEU A 764 4.48 8.47 20.29
N ARG A 765 3.50 9.37 20.30
CA ARG A 765 2.68 9.72 21.47
C ARG A 765 1.21 9.60 21.10
N ASN A 766 0.48 8.80 21.88
CA ASN A 766 -0.87 8.35 21.63
C ASN A 766 -0.99 7.73 20.22
N ASP A 767 -1.32 8.53 19.21
CA ASP A 767 -1.67 8.06 17.86
C ASP A 767 -0.87 8.80 16.76
N ARG A 768 0.26 9.40 17.11
CA ARG A 768 1.11 10.19 16.19
C ARG A 768 2.59 10.17 16.53
N VAL A 769 3.45 10.16 15.50
CA VAL A 769 4.86 10.57 15.64
C VAL A 769 4.89 12.02 16.13
N VAL A 770 5.68 12.30 17.18
CA VAL A 770 5.87 13.66 17.74
C VAL A 770 7.31 14.17 17.62
N SER A 771 8.30 13.27 17.57
CA SER A 771 9.69 13.66 17.40
C SER A 771 10.06 13.93 15.93
N PRO A 772 11.05 14.78 15.65
CA PRO A 772 11.87 14.60 14.45
C PRO A 772 12.62 13.26 14.54
N LEU A 773 13.25 12.82 13.46
CA LEU A 773 14.06 11.60 13.47
C LEU A 773 15.27 11.75 14.43
N VAL A 774 15.34 10.89 15.45
CA VAL A 774 16.31 10.97 16.55
C VAL A 774 17.47 10.00 16.32
N TYR A 775 18.67 10.49 16.06
CA TYR A 775 19.88 9.65 15.86
C TYR A 775 20.57 9.30 17.20
N GLY A 776 19.81 8.78 18.16
CA GLY A 776 20.33 8.41 19.48
C GLY A 776 19.25 7.96 20.47
N THR A 777 19.66 7.25 21.51
CA THR A 777 18.82 6.43 22.41
C THR A 777 18.01 7.18 23.48
N SER A 778 17.74 8.47 23.28
CA SER A 778 16.96 9.27 24.23
C SER A 778 16.30 10.47 23.58
N TYR A 779 15.07 10.77 23.98
CA TYR A 779 14.31 11.95 23.54
C TYR A 779 13.55 12.56 24.73
N VAL A 780 13.39 13.88 24.72
CA VAL A 780 12.52 14.58 25.66
C VAL A 780 11.36 15.15 24.86
N ASP A 781 10.16 14.71 25.19
CA ASP A 781 8.92 15.34 24.74
C ASP A 781 8.56 16.45 25.74
N PRO A 782 8.74 17.74 25.43
CA PRO A 782 8.49 18.84 26.36
C PRO A 782 6.99 19.11 26.61
N PHE A 783 6.09 18.50 25.84
CA PHE A 783 4.64 18.67 25.95
C PHE A 783 3.94 17.47 26.60
N GLY A 784 4.69 16.39 26.86
CA GLY A 784 4.20 15.15 27.46
C GLY A 784 3.61 15.31 28.87
N ASN A 785 2.55 14.56 29.14
CA ASN A 785 1.90 14.46 30.44
C ASN A 785 1.82 13.01 30.95
N ALA A 786 1.41 12.82 32.21
CA ALA A 786 1.45 11.51 32.87
C ALA A 786 0.50 10.45 32.28
N ALA A 787 -0.54 10.87 31.54
CA ALA A 787 -1.51 9.99 30.90
C ALA A 787 -1.21 9.70 29.41
N ASP A 788 -0.14 10.27 28.84
CA ASP A 788 0.24 9.99 27.46
C ASP A 788 0.81 8.58 27.30
N ARG A 789 0.34 7.87 26.27
CA ARG A 789 0.84 6.57 25.80
C ARG A 789 2.02 6.82 24.87
N TYR A 790 3.16 6.16 25.06
CA TYR A 790 4.32 6.30 24.17
C TYR A 790 4.74 5.00 23.52
N PHE A 791 5.31 5.12 22.33
CA PHE A 791 5.93 4.03 21.59
C PHE A 791 7.22 4.55 20.92
N VAL A 792 8.19 3.69 20.68
CA VAL A 792 9.42 4.05 19.93
C VAL A 792 9.66 3.01 18.84
N ARG A 793 9.98 3.46 17.62
CA ARG A 793 10.42 2.59 16.52
C ARG A 793 11.74 3.07 15.92
N ALA A 794 12.50 2.15 15.35
CA ALA A 794 13.70 2.43 14.56
C ALA A 794 13.35 2.69 13.09
N VAL A 795 14.22 3.41 12.40
CA VAL A 795 14.17 3.70 10.96
C VAL A 795 15.59 3.60 10.40
N ASP A 796 15.79 2.84 9.33
CA ASP A 796 17.09 2.63 8.69
C ASP A 796 17.45 3.75 7.66
N PRO A 797 18.57 3.66 6.93
CA PRO A 797 18.95 4.65 5.91
C PRO A 797 18.16 4.60 4.59
N GLY A 798 17.51 3.48 4.27
CA GLY A 798 16.67 3.29 3.09
C GLY A 798 15.24 3.82 3.29
N GLY A 799 14.67 3.61 4.48
CA GLY A 799 13.36 4.09 4.89
C GLY A 799 12.44 3.04 5.53
N ASN A 800 12.89 1.78 5.68
CA ASN A 800 12.10 0.78 6.43
C ASN A 800 12.07 1.16 7.91
N ARG A 801 11.08 0.61 8.61
CA ARG A 801 10.71 1.02 9.97
C ARG A 801 10.40 -0.20 10.80
N SER A 802 11.01 -0.31 11.97
CA SER A 802 10.73 -1.39 12.91
C SER A 802 9.25 -1.37 13.34
N ALA A 803 8.73 -2.51 13.76
CA ALA A 803 7.60 -2.52 14.67
C ALA A 803 7.94 -1.66 15.90
N SER A 804 6.97 -0.94 16.46
CA SER A 804 7.28 -0.12 17.64
C SER A 804 7.46 -1.00 18.88
N THR A 805 8.04 -0.43 19.93
CA THR A 805 7.85 -0.95 21.28
C THR A 805 6.35 -1.12 21.58
N PRO A 806 5.97 -2.02 22.51
CA PRO A 806 4.70 -1.93 23.21
C PRO A 806 4.54 -0.58 23.93
N VAL A 807 3.33 -0.31 24.44
CA VAL A 807 3.02 0.95 25.12
C VAL A 807 3.90 1.19 26.35
N LEU A 808 4.40 2.41 26.45
CA LEU A 808 5.17 2.94 27.57
C LEU A 808 4.29 3.96 28.30
N LEU A 809 4.01 3.72 29.58
CA LEU A 809 3.17 4.56 30.43
C LEU A 809 4.00 5.18 31.57
N SER A 810 3.62 6.39 31.99
CA SER A 810 4.30 7.14 33.06
C SER A 810 3.49 7.16 34.37
N GLY A 811 3.17 5.97 34.90
CA GLY A 811 2.42 5.84 36.14
C GLY A 811 2.28 4.41 36.64
N ASP A 812 1.45 4.23 37.67
CA ASP A 812 1.05 2.92 38.19
C ASP A 812 -0.38 2.58 37.75
N ASN A 813 -0.58 1.37 37.24
CA ASN A 813 -1.79 0.91 36.59
C ASN A 813 -2.27 -0.47 37.08
N THR A 814 -1.62 -1.02 38.11
CA THR A 814 -2.00 -2.30 38.71
C THR A 814 -2.96 -2.06 39.86
N ALA A 815 -4.11 -2.73 39.86
CA ALA A 815 -5.13 -2.53 40.89
C ALA A 815 -4.84 -3.37 42.16
N PRO A 816 -5.12 -2.83 43.37
CA PRO A 816 -5.04 -3.58 44.61
C PRO A 816 -5.80 -4.90 44.59
N SER A 817 -5.20 -5.91 45.22
CA SER A 817 -5.90 -7.19 45.46
C SER A 817 -7.17 -7.00 46.29
N THR A 818 -8.17 -7.86 46.08
CA THR A 818 -9.48 -7.76 46.76
C THR A 818 -9.35 -8.10 48.25
N PRO A 819 -9.84 -7.24 49.18
CA PRO A 819 -9.81 -7.56 50.61
C PRO A 819 -10.66 -8.80 50.90
N SER A 820 -10.28 -9.58 51.91
CA SER A 820 -10.85 -10.92 52.14
C SER A 820 -11.30 -11.15 53.59
N ASN A 821 -12.02 -12.24 53.84
CA ASN A 821 -12.52 -12.63 55.18
C ASN A 821 -13.34 -11.55 55.91
N LEU A 822 -14.24 -10.86 55.19
CA LEU A 822 -15.14 -9.87 55.81
C LEU A 822 -16.08 -10.53 56.84
N THR A 823 -16.17 -9.95 58.03
CA THR A 823 -17.08 -10.37 59.10
C THR A 823 -17.71 -9.18 59.81
N ALA A 824 -18.95 -9.33 60.28
CA ALA A 824 -19.72 -8.30 60.98
C ALA A 824 -20.34 -8.85 62.27
N VAL A 825 -20.36 -8.07 63.35
CA VAL A 825 -20.89 -8.44 64.68
C VAL A 825 -21.81 -7.34 65.20
N LEU A 826 -23.06 -7.66 65.53
CA LEU A 826 -24.02 -6.75 66.15
C LEU A 826 -23.80 -6.68 67.68
N ASN A 827 -23.74 -5.47 68.21
CA ASN A 827 -23.59 -5.18 69.63
C ASN A 827 -24.94 -4.90 70.33
N ALA A 828 -24.94 -4.93 71.66
CA ALA A 828 -26.13 -4.71 72.49
C ALA A 828 -26.58 -3.23 72.60
N ASP A 829 -25.97 -2.34 71.80
CA ASP A 829 -26.33 -0.93 71.60
C ASP A 829 -26.65 -0.63 70.13
N ASP A 830 -27.00 -1.67 69.36
CA ASP A 830 -27.30 -1.69 67.92
C ASP A 830 -26.11 -1.34 66.99
N SER A 831 -24.93 -1.00 67.52
CA SER A 831 -23.72 -0.80 66.71
C SER A 831 -23.20 -2.10 66.09
N ILE A 832 -22.43 -2.01 65.01
CA ILE A 832 -21.88 -3.16 64.29
C ILE A 832 -20.37 -3.02 64.12
N ASP A 833 -19.61 -3.97 64.66
CA ASP A 833 -18.17 -4.10 64.39
C ASP A 833 -17.93 -4.92 63.12
N LEU A 834 -17.19 -4.34 62.17
CA LEU A 834 -16.84 -4.91 60.87
C LEU A 834 -15.32 -5.15 60.79
N SER A 835 -14.87 -6.28 60.24
CA SER A 835 -13.43 -6.57 60.08
C SER A 835 -13.10 -7.42 58.85
N TRP A 836 -11.91 -7.21 58.26
CA TRP A 836 -11.41 -7.89 57.05
C TRP A 836 -9.90 -8.13 57.11
N THR A 837 -9.38 -8.91 56.16
CA THR A 837 -7.95 -9.11 55.91
C THR A 837 -7.46 -8.08 54.89
N ALA A 838 -6.30 -7.47 55.16
CA ALA A 838 -5.71 -6.44 54.32
C ALA A 838 -5.37 -6.93 52.90
N SER A 839 -5.50 -6.02 51.94
CA SER A 839 -5.04 -6.14 50.57
C SER A 839 -3.54 -5.91 50.44
N THR A 840 -2.92 -6.52 49.43
CA THR A 840 -1.59 -6.17 48.92
C THR A 840 -1.67 -5.51 47.55
N ASP A 841 -0.63 -4.76 47.22
CA ASP A 841 -0.50 -3.94 46.03
C ASP A 841 0.99 -3.87 45.60
N ASN A 842 1.30 -3.43 44.38
CA ASN A 842 2.67 -3.28 43.87
C ASN A 842 3.36 -1.98 44.32
N ILE A 843 2.62 -0.91 44.66
CA ILE A 843 3.16 0.29 45.29
C ILE A 843 2.57 0.49 46.69
N ALA A 844 1.27 0.78 46.84
CA ALA A 844 0.61 0.98 48.13
C ALA A 844 -0.92 1.05 48.05
N VAL A 845 -1.59 0.23 48.87
CA VAL A 845 -3.01 0.44 49.24
C VAL A 845 -3.12 1.68 50.14
N THR A 846 -3.90 2.69 49.73
CA THR A 846 -4.09 3.93 50.50
C THR A 846 -5.37 3.96 51.32
N ASP A 847 -6.43 3.28 50.87
CA ASP A 847 -7.78 3.39 51.43
C ASP A 847 -8.60 2.09 51.28
N TYR A 848 -9.59 1.90 52.16
CA TYR A 848 -10.71 0.97 51.99
C TYR A 848 -12.04 1.70 52.03
N VAL A 849 -12.99 1.27 51.20
CA VAL A 849 -14.33 1.84 51.11
C VAL A 849 -15.38 0.81 51.50
N ILE A 850 -16.24 1.17 52.44
CA ILE A 850 -17.29 0.34 53.04
C ILE A 850 -18.65 0.69 52.45
N TYR A 851 -19.40 -0.34 52.04
CA TYR A 851 -20.73 -0.25 51.45
C TYR A 851 -21.80 -0.85 52.36
N ARG A 852 -23.00 -0.24 52.36
CA ARG A 852 -24.24 -0.78 52.94
C ARG A 852 -25.30 -0.89 51.85
N ASN A 853 -25.87 -2.07 51.65
CA ASN A 853 -26.88 -2.35 50.61
C ASN A 853 -26.45 -1.85 49.21
N GLY A 854 -25.16 -1.97 48.87
CA GLY A 854 -24.56 -1.49 47.61
C GLY A 854 -24.18 -0.01 47.58
N VAL A 855 -24.65 0.82 48.52
CA VAL A 855 -24.38 2.26 48.63
C VAL A 855 -23.15 2.52 49.52
N GLU A 856 -22.30 3.46 49.13
CA GLU A 856 -21.12 3.85 49.91
C GLU A 856 -21.52 4.54 51.21
N ILE A 857 -20.89 4.17 52.34
CA ILE A 857 -21.21 4.76 53.65
C ILE A 857 -20.00 5.28 54.42
N LEU A 858 -18.78 4.80 54.15
CA LEU A 858 -17.58 5.20 54.87
C LEU A 858 -16.31 4.86 54.07
N VAL A 859 -15.29 5.71 54.19
CA VAL A 859 -13.92 5.45 53.71
C VAL A 859 -13.00 5.46 54.93
N VAL A 860 -12.02 4.54 54.97
CA VAL A 860 -10.99 4.45 56.01
C VAL A 860 -9.61 4.27 55.37
N PRO A 861 -8.51 4.73 56.00
CA PRO A 861 -7.15 4.49 55.49
C PRO A 861 -6.83 3.01 55.26
N GLY A 862 -5.97 2.73 54.28
CA GLY A 862 -5.54 1.40 53.84
C GLY A 862 -4.72 0.60 54.86
N ILE A 863 -4.40 1.21 56.00
CA ILE A 863 -3.82 0.54 57.18
C ILE A 863 -4.90 -0.06 58.10
N ASP A 864 -6.15 0.38 58.00
CA ASP A 864 -7.26 -0.08 58.84
C ASP A 864 -7.89 -1.35 58.27
N THR A 865 -8.14 -2.31 59.15
CA THR A 865 -8.74 -3.63 58.83
C THR A 865 -10.00 -3.91 59.66
N THR A 866 -10.46 -2.91 60.40
CA THR A 866 -11.60 -2.97 61.33
C THR A 866 -12.29 -1.62 61.41
N VAL A 867 -13.63 -1.58 61.46
CA VAL A 867 -14.38 -0.35 61.73
C VAL A 867 -15.68 -0.63 62.49
N ASN A 868 -16.05 0.27 63.40
CA ASN A 868 -17.34 0.25 64.09
C ASN A 868 -18.34 1.16 63.35
N LEU A 869 -19.53 0.64 63.06
CA LEU A 869 -20.64 1.36 62.45
C LEU A 869 -21.72 1.63 63.53
N PRO A 870 -22.19 2.87 63.71
CA PRO A 870 -23.22 3.18 64.71
C PRO A 870 -24.58 2.58 64.32
N GLY A 871 -25.49 2.49 65.29
CA GLY A 871 -26.82 1.87 65.18
C GLY A 871 -27.53 2.11 63.84
N LEU A 872 -27.59 1.07 62.99
CA LEU A 872 -28.05 1.20 61.61
C LEU A 872 -29.58 1.32 61.47
N GLY A 873 -30.33 1.11 62.55
CA GLY A 873 -31.80 1.10 62.61
C GLY A 873 -32.43 -0.28 62.39
N VAL A 874 -33.70 -0.42 62.78
CA VAL A 874 -34.49 -1.66 62.64
C VAL A 874 -34.52 -2.20 61.20
N GLY A 875 -34.57 -3.52 61.04
CA GLY A 875 -34.55 -4.22 59.75
C GLY A 875 -33.16 -4.73 59.30
N SER A 876 -33.11 -5.27 58.07
CA SER A 876 -31.94 -5.99 57.52
C SER A 876 -30.94 -5.11 56.76
N HIS A 877 -29.64 -5.29 57.03
CA HIS A 877 -28.55 -4.57 56.35
C HIS A 877 -27.47 -5.52 55.81
N TRP A 878 -26.99 -5.27 54.59
CA TRP A 878 -25.87 -5.98 53.95
C TRP A 878 -24.62 -5.10 53.87
N LEU A 879 -23.43 -5.62 54.17
CA LEU A 879 -22.16 -4.87 54.22
C LEU A 879 -21.08 -5.48 53.30
N GLN A 880 -20.28 -4.64 52.61
CA GLN A 880 -19.14 -5.03 51.75
C GLN A 880 -17.97 -4.03 51.87
N VAL A 881 -16.76 -4.41 51.43
CA VAL A 881 -15.56 -3.54 51.41
C VAL A 881 -14.80 -3.69 50.07
N ARG A 882 -14.14 -2.62 49.58
CA ARG A 882 -13.10 -2.66 48.51
C ARG A 882 -11.83 -1.90 48.95
N ALA A 883 -10.71 -2.09 48.26
CA ALA A 883 -9.46 -1.36 48.45
C ALA A 883 -9.18 -0.38 47.28
N LEU A 884 -8.36 0.65 47.53
CA LEU A 884 -7.83 1.60 46.54
C LEU A 884 -6.35 1.90 46.78
N ASP A 885 -5.65 2.35 45.74
CA ASP A 885 -4.26 2.82 45.78
C ASP A 885 -4.12 4.35 45.58
N ALA A 886 -2.87 4.82 45.53
CA ALA A 886 -2.51 6.22 45.32
C ALA A 886 -2.70 6.73 43.87
N ALA A 887 -2.88 5.85 42.89
CA ALA A 887 -3.16 6.18 41.50
C ALA A 887 -4.67 6.27 41.21
N GLY A 888 -5.50 5.68 42.08
CA GLY A 888 -6.96 5.61 41.96
C GLY A 888 -7.48 4.29 41.42
N ASN A 889 -6.65 3.25 41.29
CA ASN A 889 -7.11 1.93 40.87
C ASN A 889 -7.91 1.26 42.01
N GLU A 890 -8.97 0.53 41.67
CA GLU A 890 -9.89 -0.07 42.65
C GLU A 890 -9.86 -1.60 42.61
N SER A 891 -9.91 -2.24 43.78
CA SER A 891 -10.18 -3.68 43.86
C SER A 891 -11.66 -3.99 43.62
N PHE A 892 -11.98 -5.25 43.28
CA PHE A 892 -13.36 -5.75 43.43
C PHE A 892 -13.85 -5.61 44.88
N LYS A 893 -15.17 -5.61 45.08
CA LYS A 893 -15.80 -5.63 46.41
C LYS A 893 -15.82 -7.05 46.99
N THR A 894 -15.71 -7.17 48.30
CA THR A 894 -15.93 -8.43 49.03
C THR A 894 -17.32 -9.00 48.76
N PRO A 895 -17.53 -10.33 48.97
CA PRO A 895 -18.87 -10.86 49.22
C PRO A 895 -19.58 -10.14 50.39
N PRO A 896 -20.93 -10.05 50.38
CA PRO A 896 -21.69 -9.29 51.39
C PRO A 896 -22.04 -10.09 52.66
N VAL A 897 -22.15 -9.39 53.80
CA VAL A 897 -22.50 -9.95 55.14
C VAL A 897 -23.75 -9.25 55.71
N ARG A 898 -24.64 -9.96 56.43
CA ARG A 898 -26.00 -9.49 56.83
C ARG A 898 -26.25 -9.38 58.35
N VAL A 899 -27.05 -8.39 58.81
CA VAL A 899 -27.44 -8.11 60.22
C VAL A 899 -28.92 -7.63 60.34
N ASP A 900 -29.61 -7.79 61.50
CA ASP A 900 -31.06 -7.50 61.77
C ASP A 900 -31.37 -6.90 63.19
N ILE A 901 -32.41 -6.06 63.38
CA ILE A 901 -32.82 -5.31 64.63
C ILE A 901 -34.38 -5.03 64.68
N ASP A 902 -35.09 -4.95 65.85
CA ASP A 902 -36.60 -5.04 65.99
C ASP A 902 -37.30 -4.38 67.26
N ASP A 903 -38.64 -4.05 67.28
CA ASP A 903 -39.51 -3.57 68.45
C ASP A 903 -41.08 -3.56 68.18
N ASP A 904 -41.97 -3.49 69.20
CA ASP A 904 -43.46 -3.70 69.08
C ASP A 904 -44.44 -2.88 70.01
N THR A 905 -45.52 -2.33 69.43
CA THR A 905 -46.90 -2.22 70.00
C THR A 905 -47.92 -2.24 68.85
N ASP A 906 -49.22 -2.48 69.11
CA ASP A 906 -50.24 -2.68 68.06
C ASP A 906 -50.48 -1.48 67.14
N THR A 907 -49.63 -1.45 66.11
CA THR A 907 -49.70 -0.66 64.88
C THR A 907 -49.85 -1.62 63.69
N GLN A 908 -50.39 -2.82 63.94
CA GLN A 908 -50.42 -3.87 62.94
C GLN A 908 -51.43 -3.48 61.86
N ARG A 909 -50.91 -3.28 60.66
CA ARG A 909 -51.72 -3.09 59.47
C ARG A 909 -52.36 -4.43 59.11
N PRO A 910 -53.56 -4.43 58.47
CA PRO A 910 -54.05 -5.57 57.73
C PRO A 910 -52.96 -6.18 56.85
N THR A 911 -52.97 -7.50 56.70
CA THR A 911 -52.07 -8.16 55.74
C THR A 911 -52.27 -7.55 54.36
N GLN A 912 -51.21 -7.52 53.56
CA GLN A 912 -51.33 -7.24 52.13
C GLN A 912 -52.44 -8.14 51.54
N PRO A 913 -53.34 -7.63 50.69
CA PRO A 913 -54.27 -8.48 49.95
C PRO A 913 -53.51 -9.51 49.13
N GLY A 914 -54.13 -10.64 48.78
CA GLY A 914 -53.49 -11.59 47.87
C GLY A 914 -53.17 -10.94 46.53
N SER A 915 -52.08 -11.40 45.89
CA SER A 915 -51.63 -10.91 44.58
C SER A 915 -52.80 -10.82 43.59
N PRO A 916 -53.11 -9.63 43.06
CA PRO A 916 -54.30 -9.44 42.26
C PRO A 916 -54.12 -10.06 40.88
N ALA A 917 -55.19 -10.63 40.35
CA ALA A 917 -55.27 -11.08 38.97
C ALA A 917 -56.17 -10.12 38.19
N ALA A 918 -55.67 -9.62 37.06
CA ALA A 918 -56.43 -8.80 36.12
C ALA A 918 -56.52 -9.51 34.77
N THR A 919 -57.68 -9.44 34.12
CA THR A 919 -57.93 -10.02 32.79
C THR A 919 -58.76 -9.06 31.95
N VAL A 920 -58.39 -8.90 30.68
CA VAL A 920 -59.14 -8.10 29.70
C VAL A 920 -60.20 -8.97 29.02
N ASP A 921 -61.37 -8.40 28.73
CA ASP A 921 -62.23 -8.90 27.65
C ASP A 921 -61.89 -8.13 26.36
N GLU A 922 -61.08 -8.75 25.49
CA GLU A 922 -60.60 -8.16 24.23
C GLU A 922 -61.73 -7.76 23.26
N ALA A 923 -62.97 -8.24 23.47
CA ALA A 923 -64.13 -7.82 22.68
C ALA A 923 -64.75 -6.50 23.17
N THR A 924 -64.35 -5.99 24.34
CA THR A 924 -64.92 -4.78 24.95
C THR A 924 -63.89 -3.80 25.53
N GLY A 925 -62.64 -4.23 25.77
CA GLY A 925 -61.59 -3.43 26.41
C GLY A 925 -61.75 -3.26 27.93
N ILE A 926 -62.69 -3.97 28.55
CA ILE A 926 -62.95 -3.90 29.99
C ILE A 926 -61.99 -4.82 30.75
N ILE A 927 -61.37 -4.29 31.81
CA ILE A 927 -60.49 -5.04 32.70
C ILE A 927 -61.30 -5.52 33.92
N THR A 928 -61.33 -6.84 34.14
CA THR A 928 -61.80 -7.41 35.42
C THR A 928 -60.60 -7.62 36.33
N MET A 929 -60.59 -7.01 37.51
CA MET A 929 -59.56 -7.18 38.54
C MET A 929 -60.12 -7.93 39.75
N THR A 930 -59.35 -8.87 40.31
CA THR A 930 -59.71 -9.70 41.46
C THR A 930 -58.53 -9.84 42.43
N TRP A 931 -58.80 -10.06 43.72
CA TRP A 931 -57.79 -10.36 44.75
C TRP A 931 -58.35 -11.34 45.79
N THR A 932 -57.50 -11.83 46.71
CA THR A 932 -57.98 -12.57 47.89
C THR A 932 -57.93 -11.70 49.13
N ALA A 933 -58.84 -11.96 50.08
CA ALA A 933 -59.04 -11.13 51.25
C ALA A 933 -57.79 -11.00 52.14
N SER A 934 -57.59 -9.80 52.68
CA SER A 934 -56.69 -9.56 53.79
C SER A 934 -57.23 -10.15 55.09
N ALA A 935 -56.33 -10.53 55.99
CA ALA A 935 -56.64 -10.75 57.39
C ALA A 935 -56.11 -9.57 58.22
N ASP A 936 -56.67 -9.38 59.40
CA ASP A 936 -56.21 -8.39 60.37
C ASP A 936 -56.29 -8.95 61.79
N ASN A 937 -55.60 -8.34 62.76
CA ASN A 937 -55.68 -8.76 64.16
C ASN A 937 -56.98 -8.26 64.86
N VAL A 938 -57.66 -7.26 64.30
CA VAL A 938 -58.97 -6.75 64.72
C VAL A 938 -60.04 -6.95 63.63
N GLU A 939 -60.03 -6.16 62.54
CA GLU A 939 -61.05 -6.19 61.48
C GLU A 939 -60.64 -5.39 60.21
N VAL A 940 -60.69 -6.03 59.03
CA VAL A 940 -60.53 -5.34 57.74
C VAL A 940 -61.86 -4.71 57.32
N THR A 941 -61.85 -3.41 57.00
CA THR A 941 -63.08 -2.64 56.72
C THR A 941 -63.28 -2.26 55.25
N GLY A 942 -62.22 -2.23 54.44
CA GLY A 942 -62.32 -1.92 53.01
C GLY A 942 -61.02 -2.13 52.23
N TYR A 943 -61.13 -2.00 50.90
CA TYR A 943 -60.01 -2.03 49.95
C TYR A 943 -60.06 -0.81 49.02
N THR A 944 -58.89 -0.23 48.74
CA THR A 944 -58.74 0.85 47.77
C THR A 944 -57.94 0.36 46.56
N VAL A 945 -58.51 0.51 45.37
CA VAL A 945 -57.96 0.11 44.08
C VAL A 945 -57.32 1.31 43.38
N ARG A 946 -56.12 1.12 42.82
CA ARG A 946 -55.28 2.20 42.29
C ARG A 946 -54.66 1.86 40.93
N ARG A 947 -54.71 2.82 40.01
CA ARG A 947 -53.95 2.82 38.74
C ARG A 947 -52.78 3.78 38.87
N ASN A 948 -51.56 3.33 38.65
CA ASN A 948 -50.35 4.17 38.69
C ASN A 948 -50.29 5.07 39.95
N LEU A 949 -50.51 4.47 41.13
CA LEU A 949 -50.62 5.10 42.47
C LEU A 949 -51.85 6.01 42.71
N ALA A 950 -52.55 6.48 41.68
CA ALA A 950 -53.79 7.26 41.82
C ALA A 950 -54.97 6.36 42.18
N GLU A 951 -55.91 6.88 42.98
CA GLU A 951 -57.16 6.17 43.31
C GLU A 951 -58.08 6.08 42.10
N VAL A 952 -58.63 4.90 41.84
CA VAL A 952 -59.63 4.68 40.78
C VAL A 952 -60.96 4.14 41.33
N ASP A 953 -60.93 3.35 42.41
CA ASP A 953 -62.13 2.93 43.14
C ASP A 953 -61.81 2.55 44.60
N THR A 954 -62.80 2.50 45.48
CA THR A 954 -62.69 2.02 46.87
C THR A 954 -63.96 1.25 47.24
N VAL A 955 -63.81 0.03 47.77
CA VAL A 955 -64.88 -0.95 48.01
C VAL A 955 -64.88 -1.48 49.45
N ASP A 956 -66.05 -1.94 49.93
CA ASP A 956 -66.23 -2.48 51.29
C ASP A 956 -65.44 -3.80 51.50
N GLY A 957 -65.08 -4.11 52.77
CA GLY A 957 -64.16 -5.20 53.15
C GLY A 957 -64.56 -6.63 52.76
N ASP A 958 -65.83 -6.86 52.36
CA ASP A 958 -66.31 -8.14 51.80
C ASP A 958 -66.12 -8.24 50.25
N THR A 959 -65.69 -7.16 49.58
CA THR A 959 -65.61 -7.06 48.11
C THR A 959 -64.20 -7.37 47.61
N LEU A 960 -64.10 -8.34 46.69
CA LEU A 960 -62.82 -8.89 46.22
C LEU A 960 -62.62 -8.82 44.68
N SER A 961 -63.45 -8.03 43.99
CA SER A 961 -63.39 -7.85 42.53
C SER A 961 -64.00 -6.53 42.07
N VAL A 962 -63.47 -5.96 40.98
CA VAL A 962 -63.99 -4.76 40.31
C VAL A 962 -63.82 -4.86 38.79
N GLU A 963 -64.75 -4.26 38.03
CA GLU A 963 -64.67 -4.08 36.58
C GLU A 963 -64.26 -2.62 36.27
N LEU A 964 -63.28 -2.42 35.38
CA LEU A 964 -62.64 -1.13 35.12
C LEU A 964 -62.53 -0.88 33.61
N ASP A 965 -63.09 0.23 33.14
CA ASP A 965 -62.88 0.79 31.79
C ASP A 965 -61.87 1.93 31.90
N LEU A 966 -60.69 1.76 31.28
CA LEU A 966 -59.51 2.58 31.54
C LEU A 966 -58.76 3.04 30.26
N GLY A 967 -59.18 2.57 29.07
CA GLY A 967 -58.57 2.86 27.77
C GLY A 967 -57.47 1.89 27.32
N LEU A 968 -56.90 2.14 26.14
CA LEU A 968 -55.84 1.32 25.54
C LEU A 968 -54.46 1.50 26.23
N GLY A 969 -53.58 0.52 26.01
CA GLY A 969 -52.19 0.47 26.46
C GLY A 969 -51.99 -0.05 27.89
N GLY A 970 -50.73 -0.25 28.29
CA GLY A 970 -50.34 -0.80 29.59
C GLY A 970 -50.84 -0.07 30.83
N HIS A 971 -51.33 -0.82 31.82
CA HIS A 971 -51.87 -0.32 33.08
C HIS A 971 -51.31 -1.13 34.28
N TYR A 972 -50.79 -0.44 35.29
CA TYR A 972 -50.36 -1.05 36.55
C TYR A 972 -51.42 -0.83 37.63
N LEU A 973 -52.07 -1.92 38.07
CA LEU A 973 -53.16 -1.92 39.04
C LEU A 973 -52.73 -2.50 40.38
N GLN A 974 -53.04 -1.81 41.47
CA GLN A 974 -52.75 -2.21 42.86
C GLN A 974 -54.00 -2.16 43.72
N VAL A 975 -54.01 -2.94 44.80
CA VAL A 975 -55.01 -2.84 45.87
C VAL A 975 -54.33 -2.78 47.24
N GLU A 976 -54.88 -1.99 48.16
CA GLU A 976 -54.50 -1.93 49.58
C GLU A 976 -55.74 -2.05 50.46
N ALA A 977 -55.65 -2.79 51.58
CA ALA A 977 -56.71 -2.94 52.56
C ALA A 977 -56.58 -1.90 53.69
N PHE A 978 -57.65 -1.61 54.42
CA PHE A 978 -57.59 -0.77 55.62
C PHE A 978 -58.54 -1.24 56.74
N ASP A 979 -58.10 -1.07 57.99
CA ASP A 979 -58.84 -1.46 59.19
C ASP A 979 -59.69 -0.33 59.81
N ALA A 980 -60.41 -0.65 60.89
CA ALA A 980 -61.20 0.30 61.67
C ALA A 980 -60.37 1.31 62.51
N ALA A 981 -59.05 1.09 62.66
CA ALA A 981 -58.14 2.00 63.35
C ALA A 981 -57.49 3.03 62.39
N GLY A 982 -57.57 2.80 61.08
CA GLY A 982 -56.94 3.60 60.04
C GLY A 982 -55.57 3.09 59.59
N ASN A 983 -55.14 1.89 60.00
CA ASN A 983 -53.95 1.26 59.46
C ASN A 983 -54.25 0.71 58.05
N ILE A 984 -53.42 1.08 57.09
CA ILE A 984 -53.52 0.62 55.69
C ILE A 984 -52.49 -0.48 55.47
N SER A 985 -52.83 -1.58 54.80
CA SER A 985 -51.89 -2.63 54.43
C SER A 985 -50.71 -2.11 53.60
N TYR A 986 -49.75 -2.98 53.29
CA TYR A 986 -48.95 -2.74 52.09
C TYR A 986 -49.85 -2.89 50.85
N ARG A 987 -49.64 -2.06 49.83
CA ARG A 987 -50.20 -2.30 48.49
C ARG A 987 -49.70 -3.64 47.98
N THR A 988 -50.53 -4.34 47.23
CA THR A 988 -50.08 -5.49 46.45
C THR A 988 -48.94 -5.07 45.51
N ALA A 989 -48.14 -6.04 45.06
CA ALA A 989 -47.40 -5.85 43.82
C ALA A 989 -48.39 -5.41 42.72
N PRO A 990 -48.02 -4.48 41.83
CA PRO A 990 -48.90 -4.09 40.74
C PRO A 990 -49.09 -5.27 39.78
N VAL A 991 -50.33 -5.63 39.49
CA VAL A 991 -50.61 -6.47 38.33
C VAL A 991 -50.56 -5.57 37.10
N TYR A 992 -49.75 -5.96 36.12
CA TYR A 992 -49.75 -5.35 34.81
C TYR A 992 -50.86 -5.99 33.97
N VAL A 993 -51.59 -5.15 33.24
CA VAL A 993 -52.59 -5.55 32.26
C VAL A 993 -52.57 -4.53 31.12
N GLU A 994 -52.72 -4.99 29.89
CA GLU A 994 -52.58 -4.16 28.69
C GLU A 994 -53.73 -4.47 27.73
N VAL A 995 -54.25 -3.43 27.07
CA VAL A 995 -55.37 -3.51 26.12
C VAL A 995 -54.87 -2.94 24.79
N ASP A 996 -54.67 -3.81 23.80
CA ASP A 996 -53.93 -3.52 22.57
C ASP A 996 -54.85 -3.41 21.31
N ASP A 997 -54.33 -2.86 20.21
CA ASP A 997 -55.03 -2.79 18.90
C ASP A 997 -54.56 -3.82 17.85
N GLY A 998 -53.47 -4.54 18.12
CA GLY A 998 -53.00 -5.66 17.30
C GLY A 998 -52.24 -5.27 16.04
N THR A 999 -51.58 -4.10 16.03
CA THR A 999 -50.68 -3.69 14.94
C THR A 999 -49.20 -3.82 15.32
N ASP A 1000 -48.49 -4.69 14.60
CA ASP A 1000 -47.05 -4.86 14.80
C ASP A 1000 -46.25 -3.67 14.24
N THR A 1001 -45.33 -3.18 15.07
CA THR A 1001 -44.43 -2.05 14.84
C THR A 1001 -43.06 -2.23 15.51
N GLU A 1002 -42.74 -3.45 15.97
CA GLU A 1002 -41.47 -3.75 16.65
C GLU A 1002 -40.38 -4.06 15.61
N ASN A 1003 -39.11 -3.80 15.95
CA ASN A 1003 -37.99 -4.23 15.12
C ASN A 1003 -37.48 -5.57 15.65
N PRO A 1004 -37.10 -6.53 14.77
CA PRO A 1004 -36.32 -7.69 15.16
C PRO A 1004 -35.09 -7.31 15.99
N THR A 1005 -34.74 -8.16 16.96
CA THR A 1005 -33.50 -7.97 17.71
C THR A 1005 -32.30 -8.00 16.75
N VAL A 1006 -31.23 -7.28 17.10
CA VAL A 1006 -29.96 -7.40 16.37
C VAL A 1006 -29.46 -8.85 16.48
N PRO A 1007 -28.96 -9.47 15.39
CA PRO A 1007 -28.29 -10.76 15.50
C PRO A 1007 -27.12 -10.66 16.49
N THR A 1008 -26.93 -11.66 17.34
CA THR A 1008 -25.79 -11.67 18.29
C THR A 1008 -24.73 -12.68 17.88
N ASP A 1009 -23.58 -12.64 18.52
CA ASP A 1009 -22.54 -13.67 18.39
C ASP A 1009 -22.09 -13.93 16.93
N LEU A 1010 -22.12 -12.88 16.10
CA LEU A 1010 -21.56 -12.93 14.75
C LEU A 1010 -20.08 -13.29 14.87
N THR A 1011 -19.71 -14.39 14.23
CA THR A 1011 -18.35 -14.92 14.14
C THR A 1011 -18.07 -15.27 12.70
N GLY A 1012 -16.80 -15.22 12.33
CA GLY A 1012 -16.34 -15.54 10.99
C GLY A 1012 -14.90 -16.01 11.00
N ALA A 1013 -14.57 -16.89 10.08
CA ALA A 1013 -13.23 -17.39 9.85
C ALA A 1013 -12.98 -17.54 8.34
N GLU A 1014 -11.72 -17.52 7.95
CA GLU A 1014 -11.31 -17.92 6.62
C GLU A 1014 -11.70 -19.39 6.35
N GLY A 1015 -12.33 -19.61 5.20
CA GLY A 1015 -12.66 -20.92 4.66
C GLY A 1015 -11.78 -21.25 3.45
N ALA A 1016 -11.96 -22.45 2.89
CA ALA A 1016 -11.23 -22.87 1.69
C ALA A 1016 -11.50 -21.93 0.49
N ASP A 1017 -10.58 -21.95 -0.49
CA ASP A 1017 -10.71 -21.28 -1.79
C ASP A 1017 -11.00 -19.76 -1.69
N ALA A 1018 -10.28 -19.05 -0.80
CA ALA A 1018 -10.43 -17.61 -0.53
C ALA A 1018 -11.89 -17.22 -0.22
N SER A 1019 -12.48 -17.89 0.77
CA SER A 1019 -13.84 -17.62 1.25
C SER A 1019 -13.87 -17.27 2.74
N ILE A 1020 -14.99 -16.73 3.22
CA ILE A 1020 -15.25 -16.55 4.65
C ILE A 1020 -16.50 -17.36 5.03
N ASP A 1021 -16.36 -18.24 6.01
CA ASP A 1021 -17.48 -18.88 6.69
C ASP A 1021 -17.92 -18.03 7.89
N ILE A 1022 -19.18 -17.58 7.91
CA ILE A 1022 -19.77 -16.82 9.02
C ILE A 1022 -20.93 -17.58 9.69
N THR A 1023 -21.09 -17.37 11.00
CA THR A 1023 -22.25 -17.83 11.79
C THR A 1023 -22.72 -16.76 12.78
N TRP A 1024 -24.00 -16.75 13.14
CA TRP A 1024 -24.57 -15.82 14.12
C TRP A 1024 -25.70 -16.46 14.93
N THR A 1025 -25.97 -15.95 16.13
CA THR A 1025 -27.17 -16.29 16.91
C THR A 1025 -28.40 -15.63 16.28
N ALA A 1026 -29.48 -16.41 16.14
CA ALA A 1026 -30.72 -15.95 15.51
C ALA A 1026 -31.38 -14.78 16.27
N SER A 1027 -31.89 -13.82 15.51
CA SER A 1027 -32.75 -12.75 16.02
C SER A 1027 -34.11 -13.30 16.45
N THR A 1028 -34.71 -12.66 17.44
CA THR A 1028 -36.12 -12.86 17.81
C THR A 1028 -36.95 -11.64 17.43
N ASP A 1029 -38.24 -11.87 17.22
CA ASP A 1029 -39.22 -10.86 16.86
C ASP A 1029 -40.61 -11.30 17.37
N ASN A 1030 -41.56 -10.37 17.49
CA ASN A 1030 -42.89 -10.65 18.06
C ASN A 1030 -43.84 -11.38 17.08
N VAL A 1031 -43.64 -11.22 15.76
CA VAL A 1031 -44.46 -11.81 14.69
C VAL A 1031 -43.62 -12.76 13.81
N GLY A 1032 -42.34 -12.46 13.64
CA GLY A 1032 -41.31 -13.42 13.19
C GLY A 1032 -40.34 -12.87 12.13
N VAL A 1033 -39.06 -13.19 12.32
CA VAL A 1033 -37.97 -12.87 11.38
C VAL A 1033 -38.15 -13.64 10.06
N THR A 1034 -38.08 -12.94 8.93
CA THR A 1034 -38.25 -13.51 7.58
C THR A 1034 -36.95 -13.61 6.78
N SER A 1035 -35.96 -12.76 7.04
CA SER A 1035 -34.65 -12.80 6.35
C SER A 1035 -33.52 -12.16 7.16
N TYR A 1036 -32.29 -12.51 6.79
CA TYR A 1036 -31.08 -11.78 7.18
C TYR A 1036 -30.38 -11.22 5.94
N GLN A 1037 -29.89 -9.98 6.03
CA GLN A 1037 -29.02 -9.35 5.03
C GLN A 1037 -27.57 -9.37 5.55
N ILE A 1038 -26.67 -9.95 4.77
CA ILE A 1038 -25.22 -10.00 5.02
C ILE A 1038 -24.56 -8.88 4.19
N LEU A 1039 -23.67 -8.14 4.82
CA LEU A 1039 -22.95 -7.03 4.20
C LEU A 1039 -21.43 -7.20 4.37
N ARG A 1040 -20.67 -6.91 3.31
CA ARG A 1040 -19.20 -6.85 3.28
C ARG A 1040 -18.80 -5.40 3.01
N ASN A 1041 -17.92 -4.83 3.85
CA ASN A 1041 -17.44 -3.45 3.74
C ASN A 1041 -18.59 -2.44 3.59
N GLY A 1042 -19.69 -2.68 4.32
CA GLY A 1042 -20.91 -1.87 4.32
C GLY A 1042 -21.92 -2.15 3.20
N VAL A 1043 -21.55 -2.87 2.13
CA VAL A 1043 -22.37 -3.19 0.95
C VAL A 1043 -23.05 -4.55 1.10
N GLU A 1044 -24.32 -4.68 0.68
CA GLU A 1044 -25.03 -5.98 0.63
C GLU A 1044 -24.31 -6.95 -0.32
N VAL A 1045 -24.02 -8.16 0.15
CA VAL A 1045 -23.44 -9.25 -0.66
C VAL A 1045 -24.32 -10.50 -0.73
N LEU A 1046 -25.16 -10.73 0.26
CA LEU A 1046 -26.05 -11.90 0.32
C LEU A 1046 -27.29 -11.61 1.16
N VAL A 1047 -28.41 -12.23 0.82
CA VAL A 1047 -29.62 -12.29 1.66
C VAL A 1047 -30.03 -13.76 1.81
N VAL A 1048 -30.32 -14.18 3.03
CA VAL A 1048 -30.75 -15.53 3.40
C VAL A 1048 -32.09 -15.48 4.15
N ASP A 1049 -32.78 -16.63 4.28
CA ASP A 1049 -34.05 -16.69 5.01
C ASP A 1049 -33.87 -16.55 6.54
N GLY A 1050 -34.95 -16.21 7.24
CA GLY A 1050 -34.96 -15.97 8.69
C GLY A 1050 -34.69 -17.21 9.56
N ALA A 1051 -34.59 -18.40 8.97
CA ALA A 1051 -34.19 -19.63 9.64
C ALA A 1051 -32.69 -19.94 9.45
N THR A 1052 -32.00 -19.22 8.56
CA THR A 1052 -30.58 -19.40 8.25
C THR A 1052 -29.72 -18.55 9.18
N THR A 1053 -28.76 -19.19 9.86
CA THR A 1053 -27.87 -18.59 10.88
C THR A 1053 -26.39 -18.69 10.52
N SER A 1054 -26.08 -18.95 9.25
CA SER A 1054 -24.72 -19.16 8.73
C SER A 1054 -24.66 -18.96 7.23
N ALA A 1055 -23.54 -18.49 6.70
CA ALA A 1055 -23.29 -18.38 5.26
C ALA A 1055 -21.80 -18.52 4.93
N ASN A 1056 -21.48 -18.97 3.72
CA ASN A 1056 -20.16 -18.92 3.13
C ASN A 1056 -20.11 -17.78 2.09
N LEU A 1057 -19.02 -17.01 2.06
CA LEU A 1057 -18.81 -15.87 1.18
C LEU A 1057 -17.60 -16.15 0.26
N THR A 1058 -17.86 -16.59 -0.97
CA THR A 1058 -16.83 -16.95 -1.97
C THR A 1058 -16.36 -15.77 -2.82
N GLY A 1059 -15.18 -15.88 -3.44
CA GLY A 1059 -14.73 -14.92 -4.45
C GLY A 1059 -14.23 -13.63 -3.82
N LEU A 1060 -13.40 -13.77 -2.79
CA LEU A 1060 -12.77 -12.68 -2.07
C LEU A 1060 -11.34 -12.51 -2.58
N GLY A 1061 -10.87 -11.25 -2.66
CA GLY A 1061 -9.43 -11.00 -2.70
C GLY A 1061 -8.82 -11.20 -1.32
N SER A 1062 -7.51 -11.39 -1.27
CA SER A 1062 -6.74 -11.34 -0.03
C SER A 1062 -6.87 -9.99 0.68
N GLY A 1063 -6.57 -9.96 1.98
CA GLY A 1063 -6.70 -8.78 2.83
C GLY A 1063 -7.96 -8.78 3.72
N LEU A 1064 -8.25 -7.62 4.30
CA LEU A 1064 -9.20 -7.47 5.41
C LEU A 1064 -10.64 -7.22 4.93
N HIS A 1065 -11.59 -8.05 5.38
CA HIS A 1065 -13.02 -7.91 5.08
C HIS A 1065 -13.82 -7.63 6.35
N TYR A 1066 -14.65 -6.58 6.32
CA TYR A 1066 -15.55 -6.21 7.41
C TYR A 1066 -16.95 -6.79 7.16
N ILE A 1067 -17.35 -7.79 7.92
CA ILE A 1067 -18.64 -8.49 7.73
C ILE A 1067 -19.67 -8.05 8.77
N GLN A 1068 -20.90 -7.75 8.33
CA GLN A 1068 -22.04 -7.40 9.17
C GLN A 1068 -23.30 -8.18 8.79
N VAL A 1069 -24.21 -8.40 9.74
CA VAL A 1069 -25.52 -9.01 9.50
C VAL A 1069 -26.64 -8.17 10.14
N ARG A 1070 -27.85 -8.18 9.58
CA ARG A 1070 -29.08 -7.65 10.20
C ARG A 1070 -30.32 -8.44 9.78
N ALA A 1071 -31.36 -8.39 10.61
CA ALA A 1071 -32.62 -9.11 10.46
C ALA A 1071 -33.78 -8.22 9.97
N PHE A 1072 -34.77 -8.86 9.34
CA PHE A 1072 -36.03 -8.27 8.85
C PHE A 1072 -37.22 -9.16 9.27
N ASP A 1073 -38.38 -8.58 9.57
CA ASP A 1073 -39.63 -9.28 9.90
C ASP A 1073 -40.60 -9.42 8.69
N ALA A 1074 -41.88 -9.70 8.94
CA ALA A 1074 -42.94 -9.81 7.94
C ALA A 1074 -43.68 -8.50 7.62
N ALA A 1075 -43.58 -7.47 8.47
CA ALA A 1075 -44.11 -6.12 8.25
C ALA A 1075 -43.14 -5.24 7.43
N GLY A 1076 -41.85 -5.56 7.46
CA GLY A 1076 -40.75 -4.87 6.79
C GLY A 1076 -39.87 -4.03 7.73
N ASN A 1077 -39.99 -4.18 9.06
CA ASN A 1077 -39.12 -3.48 10.01
C ASN A 1077 -37.74 -4.18 10.06
N GLN A 1078 -36.75 -3.51 10.68
CA GLN A 1078 -35.33 -3.83 10.45
C GLN A 1078 -34.54 -3.70 11.74
N SER A 1079 -33.76 -4.72 12.07
CA SER A 1079 -32.77 -4.60 13.15
C SER A 1079 -31.68 -3.60 12.79
N TYR A 1080 -30.99 -3.05 13.80
CA TYR A 1080 -29.65 -2.51 13.58
C TYR A 1080 -28.72 -3.61 13.05
N LYS A 1081 -27.63 -3.21 12.40
CA LYS A 1081 -26.54 -4.14 12.06
C LYS A 1081 -25.83 -4.63 13.32
N THR A 1082 -25.26 -5.83 13.25
CA THR A 1082 -24.18 -6.25 14.15
C THR A 1082 -23.04 -5.21 14.15
N PRO A 1083 -22.20 -5.17 15.19
CA PRO A 1083 -20.82 -4.73 15.02
C PRO A 1083 -20.19 -5.45 13.81
N PRO A 1084 -19.31 -4.80 13.04
CA PRO A 1084 -18.51 -5.52 12.06
C PRO A 1084 -17.60 -6.52 12.77
N ILE A 1085 -17.48 -7.71 12.21
CA ILE A 1085 -16.32 -8.56 12.46
C ILE A 1085 -15.28 -8.31 11.38
N GLU A 1086 -14.03 -8.35 11.78
CA GLU A 1086 -12.87 -8.34 10.89
C GLU A 1086 -12.48 -9.79 10.60
N VAL A 1087 -12.41 -10.15 9.31
CA VAL A 1087 -11.85 -11.42 8.87
C VAL A 1087 -10.86 -11.13 7.75
N THR A 1088 -9.59 -11.41 8.00
CA THR A 1088 -8.55 -11.41 6.97
C THR A 1088 -8.68 -12.69 6.15
N VAL A 1089 -8.68 -12.57 4.83
CA VAL A 1089 -8.37 -13.66 3.91
C VAL A 1089 -6.88 -13.56 3.59
N ALA A 1090 -6.12 -14.64 3.79
CA ALA A 1090 -4.69 -14.66 3.54
C ALA A 1090 -4.39 -14.41 2.05
N ALA A 1091 -3.14 -14.01 1.76
CA ALA A 1091 -2.60 -14.25 0.43
C ALA A 1091 -2.46 -15.76 0.22
N ALA A 1092 -2.55 -16.23 -1.03
CA ALA A 1092 -2.08 -17.57 -1.34
C ALA A 1092 -0.59 -17.64 -0.99
N ASP A 1093 -0.17 -18.71 -0.32
CA ASP A 1093 1.24 -18.88 0.02
C ASP A 1093 2.03 -19.26 -1.24
N THR A 1094 3.00 -18.42 -1.59
CA THR A 1094 3.86 -18.54 -2.77
C THR A 1094 5.34 -18.66 -2.42
N THR A 1095 5.67 -18.74 -1.12
CA THR A 1095 7.06 -18.83 -0.66
C THR A 1095 7.49 -20.29 -0.64
N PRO A 1096 8.53 -20.70 -1.37
CA PRO A 1096 8.97 -22.09 -1.34
C PRO A 1096 9.76 -22.42 -0.07
N PRO A 1097 9.63 -23.65 0.48
CA PRO A 1097 10.46 -24.11 1.58
C PRO A 1097 11.96 -23.93 1.36
N SER A 1098 12.71 -23.70 2.44
CA SER A 1098 14.16 -23.66 2.37
C SER A 1098 14.74 -24.99 1.88
N THR A 1099 15.86 -24.95 1.16
CA THR A 1099 16.46 -26.15 0.57
C THR A 1099 16.91 -27.12 1.66
N PRO A 1100 16.53 -28.42 1.61
CA PRO A 1100 17.01 -29.41 2.57
C PRO A 1100 18.54 -29.43 2.60
N SER A 1101 19.14 -29.44 3.79
CA SER A 1101 20.59 -29.29 3.94
C SER A 1101 21.26 -30.54 4.52
N ASN A 1102 22.59 -30.60 4.49
CA ASN A 1102 23.39 -31.71 5.04
C ASN A 1102 22.97 -33.13 4.60
N LEU A 1103 22.50 -33.29 3.34
CA LEU A 1103 22.14 -34.59 2.77
C LEU A 1103 23.29 -35.61 2.90
N GLN A 1104 22.98 -36.73 3.53
CA GLN A 1104 23.86 -37.88 3.73
C GLN A 1104 23.16 -39.15 3.24
N VAL A 1105 23.95 -40.06 2.66
CA VAL A 1105 23.51 -41.35 2.15
C VAL A 1105 24.46 -42.42 2.66
N ALA A 1106 23.93 -43.47 3.28
CA ALA A 1106 24.67 -44.63 3.78
C ALA A 1106 24.16 -45.91 3.12
N VAL A 1107 25.08 -46.81 2.77
CA VAL A 1107 24.76 -48.18 2.32
C VAL A 1107 24.73 -49.11 3.53
N GLU A 1108 23.61 -49.80 3.73
CA GLU A 1108 23.40 -50.74 4.81
C GLU A 1108 23.93 -52.15 4.48
N ALA A 1109 23.97 -53.02 5.48
CA ALA A 1109 24.55 -54.37 5.36
C ALA A 1109 23.70 -55.39 4.55
N ASP A 1110 22.58 -54.95 3.97
CA ASP A 1110 21.69 -55.70 3.09
C ASP A 1110 21.49 -55.03 1.72
N ASP A 1111 22.42 -54.16 1.32
CA ASP A 1111 22.46 -53.39 0.06
C ASP A 1111 21.35 -52.33 -0.08
N SER A 1112 20.57 -52.06 0.97
CA SER A 1112 19.65 -50.92 1.05
C SER A 1112 20.37 -49.60 1.38
N LEU A 1113 19.70 -48.47 1.13
CA LEU A 1113 20.21 -47.12 1.43
C LEU A 1113 19.42 -46.46 2.56
N THR A 1114 20.12 -45.92 3.54
CA THR A 1114 19.58 -44.93 4.49
C THR A 1114 19.95 -43.53 3.99
N VAL A 1115 18.94 -42.68 3.81
CA VAL A 1115 19.07 -41.27 3.39
C VAL A 1115 18.62 -40.39 4.55
N THR A 1116 19.38 -39.34 4.88
CA THR A 1116 19.08 -38.38 5.96
C THR A 1116 19.50 -36.98 5.57
N TRP A 1117 18.73 -35.98 5.99
CA TRP A 1117 19.02 -34.56 5.79
C TRP A 1117 18.70 -33.77 7.07
N ASP A 1118 19.13 -32.51 7.13
CA ASP A 1118 18.59 -31.55 8.09
C ASP A 1118 17.28 -30.97 7.54
N ALA A 1119 16.28 -30.81 8.41
CA ALA A 1119 14.94 -30.39 8.03
C ALA A 1119 14.90 -28.97 7.43
N SER A 1120 14.07 -28.82 6.40
CA SER A 1120 13.73 -27.53 5.81
C SER A 1120 12.88 -26.68 6.76
N THR A 1121 12.88 -25.38 6.50
CA THR A 1121 12.11 -24.37 7.22
C THR A 1121 11.26 -23.58 6.23
N ASP A 1122 10.09 -23.18 6.66
CA ASP A 1122 9.07 -22.58 5.81
C ASP A 1122 8.22 -21.58 6.63
N ASN A 1123 7.57 -20.62 5.96
CA ASN A 1123 6.72 -19.60 6.58
C ASN A 1123 5.35 -20.13 7.03
N VAL A 1124 4.80 -21.16 6.38
CA VAL A 1124 3.53 -21.80 6.77
C VAL A 1124 3.74 -23.24 7.23
N GLY A 1125 4.56 -24.02 6.52
CA GLY A 1125 5.07 -25.32 6.99
C GLY A 1125 5.36 -26.31 5.86
N VAL A 1126 6.52 -26.97 5.95
CA VAL A 1126 6.90 -28.09 5.07
C VAL A 1126 5.92 -29.27 5.27
N ALA A 1127 5.21 -29.64 4.22
CA ALA A 1127 4.26 -30.75 4.22
C ALA A 1127 4.94 -32.09 3.90
N GLU A 1128 5.86 -32.11 2.92
CA GLU A 1128 6.59 -33.32 2.54
C GLU A 1128 7.97 -33.06 1.93
N TYR A 1129 8.78 -34.12 1.82
CA TYR A 1129 10.03 -34.15 1.09
C TYR A 1129 9.94 -35.16 -0.06
N ARG A 1130 10.30 -34.71 -1.26
CA ARG A 1130 10.52 -35.57 -2.43
C ARG A 1130 11.97 -36.05 -2.45
N VAL A 1131 12.17 -37.35 -2.40
CA VAL A 1131 13.49 -38.00 -2.54
C VAL A 1131 13.63 -38.53 -3.97
N LEU A 1132 14.67 -38.09 -4.67
CA LEU A 1132 14.92 -38.39 -6.08
C LEU A 1132 16.18 -39.24 -6.25
N ARG A 1133 16.12 -40.23 -7.16
CA ARG A 1133 17.28 -40.94 -7.72
C ARG A 1133 17.41 -40.54 -9.19
N ASN A 1134 18.57 -40.00 -9.59
CA ASN A 1134 18.87 -39.64 -10.98
C ASN A 1134 17.74 -38.79 -11.60
N LEU A 1135 17.30 -37.75 -10.86
CA LEU A 1135 16.17 -36.85 -11.16
C LEU A 1135 14.76 -37.48 -11.22
N ALA A 1136 14.60 -38.79 -11.01
CA ALA A 1136 13.30 -39.43 -10.88
C ALA A 1136 12.93 -39.61 -9.39
N GLU A 1137 11.69 -39.26 -9.02
CA GLU A 1137 11.16 -39.53 -7.68
C GLU A 1137 11.21 -41.03 -7.34
N VAL A 1138 11.63 -41.35 -6.11
CA VAL A 1138 11.66 -42.71 -5.55
C VAL A 1138 10.97 -42.83 -4.19
N ALA A 1139 10.76 -41.73 -3.48
CA ALA A 1139 9.90 -41.66 -2.29
C ALA A 1139 9.37 -40.24 -2.06
N LEU A 1140 8.17 -40.15 -1.49
CA LEU A 1140 7.66 -38.98 -0.78
C LEU A 1140 7.66 -39.30 0.73
N VAL A 1141 8.00 -38.31 1.55
CA VAL A 1141 8.19 -38.47 3.00
C VAL A 1141 7.57 -37.29 3.74
N ASP A 1142 6.82 -37.55 4.80
CA ASP A 1142 6.20 -36.53 5.67
C ASP A 1142 7.21 -35.45 6.14
N GLY A 1143 6.80 -34.18 6.08
CA GLY A 1143 7.66 -32.99 6.33
C GLY A 1143 8.27 -32.90 7.73
N ALA A 1144 7.75 -33.64 8.72
CA ALA A 1144 8.37 -33.77 10.04
C ALA A 1144 9.47 -34.85 10.09
N THR A 1145 9.74 -35.55 8.98
CA THR A 1145 10.55 -36.78 8.93
C THR A 1145 11.70 -36.65 7.91
N PRO A 1146 12.85 -36.05 8.28
CA PRO A 1146 13.94 -35.78 7.34
C PRO A 1146 14.85 -37.01 7.07
N THR A 1147 14.24 -38.15 6.77
CA THR A 1147 14.94 -39.41 6.49
C THR A 1147 14.11 -40.40 5.66
N ALA A 1148 14.77 -41.18 4.80
CA ALA A 1148 14.16 -42.24 4.00
C ALA A 1148 15.01 -43.51 3.99
N SER A 1149 14.39 -44.66 3.75
CA SER A 1149 15.07 -45.93 3.44
C SER A 1149 14.65 -46.41 2.06
N LEU A 1150 15.62 -46.74 1.20
CA LEU A 1150 15.41 -47.06 -0.21
C LEU A 1150 16.08 -48.39 -0.59
N ASP A 1151 15.45 -49.18 -1.46
CA ASP A 1151 16.11 -50.25 -2.22
C ASP A 1151 16.12 -49.85 -3.70
N LEU A 1152 17.32 -49.58 -4.22
CA LEU A 1152 17.51 -49.07 -5.58
C LEU A 1152 18.23 -50.09 -6.50
N GLY A 1153 18.64 -51.24 -5.96
CA GLY A 1153 19.48 -52.25 -6.61
C GLY A 1153 20.94 -51.84 -6.81
N ALA A 1154 21.79 -52.80 -7.20
CA ALA A 1154 23.23 -52.58 -7.39
C ALA A 1154 23.55 -51.64 -8.58
N GLY A 1155 24.53 -50.75 -8.40
CA GLY A 1155 24.96 -49.73 -9.35
C GLY A 1155 25.26 -48.37 -8.72
N ASP A 1156 25.62 -47.40 -9.56
CA ASP A 1156 25.84 -46.00 -9.15
C ASP A 1156 24.52 -45.22 -9.21
N HIS A 1157 24.19 -44.52 -8.12
CA HIS A 1157 22.96 -43.73 -7.96
C HIS A 1157 23.31 -42.32 -7.48
N TRP A 1158 22.70 -41.30 -8.08
CA TRP A 1158 22.71 -39.94 -7.55
C TRP A 1158 21.42 -39.66 -6.78
N ILE A 1159 21.55 -39.32 -5.50
CA ILE A 1159 20.42 -39.02 -4.61
C ILE A 1159 20.31 -37.51 -4.40
N GLN A 1160 19.08 -36.99 -4.45
CA GLN A 1160 18.72 -35.64 -4.07
C GLN A 1160 17.43 -35.63 -3.23
N VAL A 1161 17.21 -34.55 -2.48
CA VAL A 1161 15.97 -34.28 -1.75
C VAL A 1161 15.49 -32.86 -2.04
N GLN A 1162 14.18 -32.70 -2.09
CA GLN A 1162 13.44 -31.45 -2.30
C GLN A 1162 12.37 -31.36 -1.20
N ALA A 1163 12.08 -30.16 -0.68
CA ALA A 1163 10.97 -29.92 0.24
C ALA A 1163 9.77 -29.33 -0.50
N LEU A 1164 8.57 -29.59 0.00
CA LEU A 1164 7.29 -29.08 -0.50
C LEU A 1164 6.42 -28.64 0.69
N ASP A 1165 5.69 -27.54 0.54
CA ASP A 1165 4.71 -27.07 1.52
C ASP A 1165 3.28 -27.61 1.23
N ALA A 1166 2.28 -27.07 1.92
CA ALA A 1166 0.87 -27.43 1.73
C ALA A 1166 0.14 -26.65 0.61
N ALA A 1167 0.74 -25.59 0.06
CA ALA A 1167 0.23 -24.83 -1.08
C ALA A 1167 0.70 -25.39 -2.44
N GLY A 1168 1.81 -26.12 -2.45
CA GLY A 1168 2.43 -26.75 -3.61
C GLY A 1168 3.74 -26.10 -4.05
N ASN A 1169 4.32 -25.15 -3.30
CA ASN A 1169 5.61 -24.58 -3.66
C ASN A 1169 6.73 -25.59 -3.34
N GLU A 1170 7.74 -25.67 -4.21
CA GLU A 1170 8.85 -26.63 -4.06
C GLU A 1170 10.18 -25.92 -3.85
N SER A 1171 10.97 -26.37 -2.88
CA SER A 1171 12.34 -25.88 -2.68
C SER A 1171 13.24 -26.19 -3.88
N PHE A 1172 14.40 -25.53 -3.97
CA PHE A 1172 15.51 -26.10 -4.74
C PHE A 1172 15.92 -27.46 -4.17
N ARG A 1173 16.56 -28.29 -5.00
CA ARG A 1173 17.04 -29.62 -4.60
C ARG A 1173 18.40 -29.52 -3.92
N THR A 1174 18.66 -30.40 -2.95
CA THR A 1174 20.00 -30.63 -2.40
C THR A 1174 21.05 -30.81 -3.50
N ALA A 1175 22.30 -30.46 -3.24
CA ALA A 1175 23.42 -30.94 -4.07
C ALA A 1175 23.40 -32.48 -4.19
N PRO A 1176 23.63 -33.05 -5.39
CA PRO A 1176 23.46 -34.49 -5.61
C PRO A 1176 24.59 -35.32 -4.98
N VAL A 1177 24.22 -36.35 -4.22
CA VAL A 1177 25.17 -37.28 -3.59
C VAL A 1177 25.25 -38.56 -4.41
N MET A 1178 26.44 -38.89 -4.93
CA MET A 1178 26.70 -40.19 -5.56
C MET A 1178 26.91 -41.27 -4.50
N VAL A 1179 26.22 -42.40 -4.65
CA VAL A 1179 26.46 -43.63 -3.90
C VAL A 1179 26.56 -44.82 -4.85
N SER A 1180 27.47 -45.75 -4.57
CA SER A 1180 27.60 -47.02 -5.31
C SER A 1180 27.16 -48.17 -4.39
N VAL A 1181 26.30 -49.04 -4.92
CA VAL A 1181 25.81 -50.28 -4.27
C VAL A 1181 26.35 -51.49 -5.03
#